data_AF-A0A1S2ZEU5-F1
#
_entry.id   AF-A0A1S2ZEU5-F1
#
_cell.length_a   1.000
_cell.length_b   1.000
_cell.length_c   1.000
_cell.angle_alpha   90.00
_cell.angle_beta   90.00
_cell.angle_gamma   90.00
#
_symmetry.space_group_name_H-M   'P 1'
#
loop_
_entity.id
_entity.type
_entity.pdbx_description
1 polymer ?
#
loop_
_entity_poly.entity_id
_entity_poly.type
_entity_poly.pdbx_seq_one_letter_code
_entity_poly.pdbx_strand_id
1 'polypeptide(L)'
;MSSEFLEELPWEDGFAIPVANDENKALEDQLSKLQSEKSNMHDQLRDYEDRINAMTSHFKNVQQELSFTQSLCKARENEIESEEHFKIIAERELGRVKEEIKRLENEMASIREKKSDKENSIFKIGQKVDVLKCQLNWDQEALEAWLEESAHKDSDAFTLQKYAKQDDNKIRALTLQLERLMLECSRRRKILDNELTETLSAQLELDKAAQDFRKIHNERQELIKQWENTIEQMQKRDRDIDNCALELARVKQETREKELLVKEKIKFLEDEVGNNAEYEKRISIAERNVLKCRTDYQHQEAGKNQLKDELDSLKATVNRSSSDLEALRRTVIKIKKDIHEEKARSQKIKSHNQNIEKKLKDITERTMSVEEKATNLEDMVKEEEKSAKEVDVQLNIVKSVLFKKSQELQAETMKEKAILSEIEGTRSSLKHLNNQLHKLDFETLQQQEIMYSQDFYIQQVERRMSRLKGEINSEEKQTLEARIGELKKTLEEKKSAVELLEIQIKKLHNDLYFIKKSNSKNCDEVQSLMSKINELNLFSDRSEKELRKAKAIKQDLMIEDNFLKLEVKRAREMLHSKAEEVLSLEKRKQQLYTAMEERIEEIKVHKTMLASQIRYVDQDRQNISAEFHERLSKIDKLKNRYEILTVVMMPPEGEEEKTQAYYVIKAAQEKEELQKEGDSLDAKINKAEKEIYALENTLQVLNNCNNNYKQSFKKVTPSSDEYENKIQLEEQKRTADEKHRHKQRQIRELQEDIQSMENTLAVIEHVTNNVKIKLSEKQAYSFQLSRETDEQKPKLERVTKQCAKLTKEVRLLKDTKEETLEEQDIKLRELKQVHKNIDEMLADVLENADIHTILQTYFQQNGLELPVASVRHSRQSSRSSSQSSLSARSSRSVSTSVSQASIKVVELNFPATSPPADSPSRPASASSSASNSKKKKSSK
;
A
#
# COMPACT_ATOMS: atom_id res chain seq x y z
N MET A 1 -15.09 21.51 75.22
CA MET A 1 -13.79 21.76 75.87
C MET A 1 -13.35 23.14 75.41
N SER A 2 -13.09 24.07 76.33
CA SER A 2 -12.84 25.49 76.00
C SER A 2 -11.37 25.78 75.67
N SER A 3 -11.13 26.96 75.09
CA SER A 3 -9.84 27.39 74.52
C SER A 3 -8.72 27.70 75.52
N GLU A 4 -9.01 27.82 76.81
CA GLU A 4 -8.13 28.48 77.79
C GLU A 4 -6.81 27.74 78.07
N PHE A 5 -6.77 26.41 77.88
CA PHE A 5 -5.57 25.58 78.13
C PHE A 5 -4.40 25.80 77.15
N LEU A 6 -4.55 26.72 76.19
CA LEU A 6 -3.77 26.73 74.94
C LEU A 6 -2.93 28.01 74.80
N GLU A 7 -2.99 28.90 75.78
CA GLU A 7 -2.18 30.13 75.90
C GLU A 7 -0.93 29.95 76.78
N GLU A 8 -0.86 28.90 77.62
CA GLU A 8 0.12 28.74 78.70
C GLU A 8 1.47 28.07 78.30
N LEU A 9 1.89 28.12 77.03
CA LEU A 9 3.13 27.48 76.53
C LEU A 9 4.21 28.48 76.03
N PRO A 10 5.48 28.03 75.81
CA PRO A 10 6.61 28.91 75.44
C PRO A 10 6.66 29.35 73.97
N TRP A 11 7.00 30.63 73.72
CA TRP A 11 7.06 31.28 72.39
C TRP A 11 8.20 32.31 72.28
N GLU A 12 8.73 32.57 71.08
CA GLU A 12 9.95 33.37 70.78
C GLU A 12 9.62 34.52 69.79
N ASP A 13 10.13 35.76 69.64
CA ASP A 13 11.31 36.59 70.02
C ASP A 13 12.47 35.98 70.81
N GLY A 14 13.72 36.43 70.73
CA GLY A 14 14.35 37.26 69.69
C GLY A 14 15.35 36.51 68.78
N PHE A 15 15.36 35.19 68.58
CA PHE A 15 14.25 34.20 68.60
C PHE A 15 14.76 32.87 69.18
N ALA A 16 14.46 32.56 70.44
CA ALA A 16 15.34 33.01 71.53
C ALA A 16 14.71 33.53 72.86
N ILE A 17 13.46 33.21 73.24
CA ILE A 17 12.93 33.50 74.59
C ILE A 17 12.02 32.34 75.10
N PRO A 18 12.22 31.75 76.32
CA PRO A 18 11.60 30.46 76.63
C PRO A 18 11.00 30.32 78.06
N VAL A 19 9.77 30.70 78.38
CA VAL A 19 8.73 31.48 77.64
C VAL A 19 9.17 32.93 77.40
N ALA A 20 10.15 33.40 78.19
CA ALA A 20 10.73 34.72 78.10
C ALA A 20 12.16 34.67 78.66
N ASN A 21 13.17 35.24 77.98
CA ASN A 21 14.41 35.80 78.52
C ASN A 21 15.39 36.34 77.44
N ASP A 22 16.53 35.68 77.23
CA ASP A 22 17.80 36.41 77.11
C ASP A 22 18.15 36.83 75.70
N GLU A 23 17.77 36.06 74.68
CA GLU A 23 18.15 36.30 73.29
C GLU A 23 17.32 37.45 72.65
N ASN A 24 16.88 38.43 73.46
CA ASN A 24 16.96 39.86 73.11
C ASN A 24 18.41 40.32 72.83
N LYS A 25 19.42 39.50 73.17
CA LYS A 25 20.75 39.47 72.51
C LYS A 25 20.65 39.34 70.97
N ALA A 26 19.46 39.11 70.41
CA ALA A 26 19.04 39.45 69.05
C ALA A 26 19.80 40.62 68.41
N LEU A 27 20.05 41.72 69.13
CA LEU A 27 20.76 42.90 68.63
C LEU A 27 22.27 42.67 68.37
N GLU A 28 22.87 41.70 69.05
CA GLU A 28 24.29 41.32 69.00
C GLU A 28 24.51 40.18 67.99
N ASP A 29 23.62 39.19 68.05
CA ASP A 29 23.39 38.19 67.00
C ASP A 29 23.11 38.86 65.65
N GLN A 30 22.35 39.96 65.63
CA GLN A 30 22.12 40.78 64.44
C GLN A 30 23.43 41.26 63.85
N LEU A 31 24.25 42.03 64.59
CA LEU A 31 25.35 42.80 63.97
C LEU A 31 26.40 41.88 63.31
N SER A 32 26.58 40.68 63.87
CA SER A 32 27.41 39.60 63.31
C SER A 32 26.71 38.79 62.20
N LYS A 33 25.39 38.55 62.31
CA LYS A 33 24.55 38.10 61.18
C LYS A 33 24.63 39.07 60.01
N LEU A 34 24.85 40.37 60.21
CA LEU A 34 25.08 41.29 59.10
C LEU A 34 26.42 41.01 58.45
N GLN A 35 27.47 40.91 59.28
CA GLN A 35 28.84 40.79 58.81
C GLN A 35 29.01 39.55 57.93
N SER A 36 28.42 38.44 58.39
CA SER A 36 28.17 37.27 57.56
C SER A 36 27.20 37.58 56.42
N GLU A 37 26.01 38.18 56.58
CA GLU A 37 25.09 38.54 55.48
C GLU A 37 25.69 39.28 54.26
N LYS A 38 26.86 39.95 54.29
CA LYS A 38 27.51 40.49 53.07
C LYS A 38 28.95 40.06 52.82
N SER A 39 29.52 39.19 53.64
CA SER A 39 30.24 38.11 52.99
C SER A 39 29.20 37.32 52.17
N ASN A 40 28.23 36.69 52.84
CA ASN A 40 27.16 35.80 52.36
C ASN A 40 26.22 36.41 51.31
N MET A 41 26.02 37.73 51.17
CA MET A 41 25.36 38.29 49.97
C MET A 41 26.21 38.11 48.71
N HIS A 42 27.49 37.76 48.86
CA HIS A 42 28.43 37.58 47.78
C HIS A 42 28.73 36.12 47.45
N ASP A 43 28.83 35.19 48.41
CA ASP A 43 28.63 33.78 48.03
C ASP A 43 27.18 33.52 47.67
N GLN A 44 26.18 34.21 48.24
CA GLN A 44 24.85 34.21 47.63
C GLN A 44 24.84 34.85 46.26
N LEU A 45 25.67 35.86 45.92
CA LEU A 45 25.75 36.27 44.52
C LEU A 45 26.40 35.18 43.68
N ARG A 46 27.43 34.47 44.17
CA ARG A 46 28.04 33.33 43.48
C ARG A 46 27.04 32.23 43.27
N ASP A 47 26.54 31.67 44.36
CA ASP A 47 25.44 30.75 44.40
C ASP A 47 24.25 31.29 43.62
N TYR A 48 23.96 32.60 43.50
CA TYR A 48 22.88 33.10 42.63
C TYR A 48 23.27 33.18 41.16
N GLU A 49 24.50 33.47 40.75
CA GLU A 49 24.91 33.50 39.34
C GLU A 49 25.23 32.08 38.83
N ASP A 50 25.85 31.22 39.63
CA ASP A 50 25.92 29.77 39.43
C ASP A 50 24.54 29.10 39.53
N ARG A 51 23.66 29.47 40.48
CA ARG A 51 22.25 29.03 40.48
C ARG A 51 21.43 29.72 39.42
N ILE A 52 21.79 30.86 38.83
CA ILE A 52 21.11 31.40 37.64
C ILE A 52 21.58 30.62 36.42
N ASN A 53 22.84 30.23 36.32
CA ASN A 53 23.33 29.34 35.26
C ASN A 53 22.72 27.92 35.39
N ALA A 54 22.69 27.38 36.61
CA ALA A 54 22.08 26.10 36.93
C ALA A 54 20.55 26.17 36.91
N MET A 55 19.89 27.27 37.32
CA MET A 55 18.44 27.49 37.14
C MET A 55 18.10 27.85 35.70
N THR A 56 18.99 28.37 34.87
CA THR A 56 18.71 28.58 33.43
C THR A 56 18.86 27.27 32.67
N SER A 57 19.82 26.43 33.06
CA SER A 57 19.98 25.08 32.54
C SER A 57 18.85 24.17 33.05
N HIS A 58 18.53 24.22 34.33
CA HIS A 58 17.36 23.60 34.94
C HIS A 58 16.05 24.25 34.48
N PHE A 59 16.00 25.51 34.02
CA PHE A 59 14.80 26.10 33.39
C PHE A 59 14.63 25.60 31.97
N LYS A 60 15.71 25.37 31.20
CA LYS A 60 15.62 24.65 29.93
C LYS A 60 15.20 23.20 30.15
N ASN A 61 15.78 22.52 31.15
CA ASN A 61 15.37 21.17 31.50
C ASN A 61 13.93 21.17 32.01
N VAL A 62 13.51 22.11 32.85
CA VAL A 62 12.11 22.28 33.30
C VAL A 62 11.20 22.73 32.15
N GLN A 63 11.68 23.40 31.11
CA GLN A 63 10.90 23.74 29.92
C GLN A 63 10.75 22.51 29.00
N GLN A 64 11.78 21.66 28.94
CA GLN A 64 11.75 20.37 28.27
C GLN A 64 10.86 19.38 29.03
N GLU A 65 11.02 19.23 30.35
CA GLU A 65 10.16 18.49 31.26
C GLU A 65 8.77 19.11 31.33
N LEU A 66 8.57 20.41 31.10
CA LEU A 66 7.24 21.03 30.93
C LEU A 66 6.66 20.68 29.57
N SER A 67 7.45 20.56 28.50
CA SER A 67 6.95 20.03 27.22
C SER A 67 6.64 18.53 27.29
N PHE A 68 7.45 17.75 28.03
CA PHE A 68 7.25 16.33 28.26
C PHE A 68 6.07 16.09 29.20
N THR A 69 5.98 16.78 30.33
CA THR A 69 4.80 16.74 31.21
C THR A 69 3.58 17.38 30.57
N GLN A 70 3.68 18.34 29.65
CA GLN A 70 2.52 18.78 28.86
C GLN A 70 2.10 17.71 27.83
N SER A 71 3.04 16.99 27.22
CA SER A 71 2.72 15.86 26.34
C SER A 71 2.16 14.67 27.12
N LEU A 72 2.62 14.45 28.35
CA LEU A 72 2.15 13.45 29.29
C LEU A 72 0.80 13.87 29.91
N CYS A 73 0.57 15.16 30.16
CA CYS A 73 -0.72 15.70 30.57
C CYS A 73 -1.71 15.57 29.43
N LYS A 74 -1.34 15.80 28.16
CA LYS A 74 -2.19 15.52 27.01
C LYS A 74 -2.44 14.02 26.81
N ALA A 75 -1.44 13.18 27.04
CA ALA A 75 -1.64 11.73 27.08
C ALA A 75 -2.57 11.33 28.23
N ARG A 76 -2.44 11.94 29.40
CA ARG A 76 -3.30 11.75 30.57
C ARG A 76 -4.70 12.33 30.38
N GLU A 77 -4.86 13.43 29.65
CA GLU A 77 -6.14 14.00 29.23
C GLU A 77 -6.83 13.03 28.28
N ASN A 78 -6.13 12.51 27.26
CA ASN A 78 -6.66 11.45 26.38
C ASN A 78 -6.96 10.14 27.14
N GLU A 79 -6.12 9.75 28.10
CA GLU A 79 -6.35 8.59 28.97
C GLU A 79 -7.57 8.83 29.86
N ILE A 80 -7.72 10.01 30.45
CA ILE A 80 -8.89 10.42 31.26
C ILE A 80 -10.15 10.48 30.39
N GLU A 81 -10.11 11.04 29.19
CA GLU A 81 -11.25 10.99 28.24
C GLU A 81 -11.61 9.53 27.89
N SER A 82 -10.61 8.65 27.76
CA SER A 82 -10.85 7.21 27.54
C SER A 82 -11.41 6.52 28.79
N GLU A 83 -10.92 6.85 30.00
CA GLU A 83 -11.40 6.33 31.28
C GLU A 83 -12.79 6.88 31.61
N GLU A 84 -13.12 8.12 31.26
CA GLU A 84 -14.45 8.70 31.34
C GLU A 84 -15.39 8.02 30.35
N HIS A 85 -14.95 7.75 29.11
CA HIS A 85 -15.72 6.96 28.15
C HIS A 85 -15.95 5.53 28.63
N PHE A 86 -14.93 4.85 29.15
CA PHE A 86 -15.06 3.53 29.76
C PHE A 86 -15.92 3.54 31.03
N LYS A 87 -15.83 4.60 31.85
CA LYS A 87 -16.68 4.83 33.02
C LYS A 87 -18.12 5.06 32.62
N ILE A 88 -18.39 5.83 31.57
CA ILE A 88 -19.75 6.03 31.02
C ILE A 88 -20.31 4.71 30.48
N ILE A 89 -19.49 3.87 29.83
CA ILE A 89 -19.89 2.51 29.44
C ILE A 89 -20.16 1.64 30.69
N ALA A 90 -19.27 1.66 31.68
CA ALA A 90 -19.41 0.90 32.91
C ALA A 90 -20.60 1.38 33.77
N GLU A 91 -20.94 2.67 33.75
CA GLU A 91 -22.10 3.27 34.41
C GLU A 91 -23.41 2.93 33.67
N ARG A 92 -23.38 2.85 32.33
CA ARG A 92 -24.51 2.33 31.53
C ARG A 92 -24.75 0.85 31.78
N GLU A 93 -23.69 0.03 31.78
CA GLU A 93 -23.77 -1.39 32.08
C GLU A 93 -24.15 -1.64 33.54
N LEU A 94 -23.60 -0.89 34.49
CA LEU A 94 -24.03 -0.90 35.89
C LEU A 94 -25.47 -0.40 36.06
N GLY A 95 -25.93 0.54 35.22
CA GLY A 95 -27.33 0.96 35.13
C GLY A 95 -28.23 -0.18 34.67
N ARG A 96 -27.90 -0.80 33.53
CA ARG A 96 -28.58 -1.99 32.98
C ARG A 96 -28.61 -3.14 33.99
N VAL A 97 -27.49 -3.41 34.68
CA VAL A 97 -27.38 -4.44 35.72
C VAL A 97 -28.15 -4.03 36.98
N LYS A 98 -28.22 -2.75 37.36
CA LYS A 98 -29.09 -2.27 38.46
C LYS A 98 -30.57 -2.37 38.10
N GLU A 99 -30.95 -2.18 36.83
CA GLU A 99 -32.32 -2.41 36.35
C GLU A 99 -32.67 -3.90 36.30
N GLU A 100 -31.72 -4.75 35.90
CA GLU A 100 -31.84 -6.21 35.97
C GLU A 100 -31.99 -6.69 37.41
N ILE A 101 -31.13 -6.23 38.32
CA ILE A 101 -31.20 -6.51 39.76
C ILE A 101 -32.54 -6.04 40.32
N LYS A 102 -32.99 -4.81 40.03
CA LYS A 102 -34.32 -4.33 40.47
C LYS A 102 -35.47 -5.19 39.92
N ARG A 103 -35.36 -5.71 38.69
CA ARG A 103 -36.37 -6.64 38.14
C ARG A 103 -36.37 -7.95 38.91
N LEU A 104 -35.19 -8.53 39.16
CA LEU A 104 -35.02 -9.75 39.95
C LEU A 104 -35.41 -9.58 41.43
N GLU A 105 -35.20 -8.40 42.01
CA GLU A 105 -35.65 -8.02 43.36
C GLU A 105 -37.17 -7.91 43.42
N ASN A 106 -37.81 -7.28 42.42
CA ASN A 106 -39.27 -7.22 42.28
C ASN A 106 -39.88 -8.61 42.03
N GLU A 107 -39.24 -9.44 41.21
CA GLU A 107 -39.63 -10.84 41.00
C GLU A 107 -39.51 -11.65 42.29
N MET A 108 -38.37 -11.55 43.00
CA MET A 108 -38.18 -12.13 44.33
C MET A 108 -39.19 -11.61 45.36
N ALA A 109 -39.53 -10.32 45.35
CA ALA A 109 -40.56 -9.75 46.21
C ALA A 109 -41.92 -10.39 45.89
N SER A 110 -42.30 -10.49 44.61
CA SER A 110 -43.53 -11.18 44.20
C SER A 110 -43.52 -12.67 44.55
N ILE A 111 -42.35 -13.33 44.55
CA ILE A 111 -42.20 -14.73 44.95
C ILE A 111 -42.31 -14.87 46.47
N ARG A 112 -41.77 -13.94 47.26
CA ARG A 112 -41.94 -13.87 48.72
C ARG A 112 -43.37 -13.56 49.12
N GLU A 113 -44.06 -12.68 48.38
CA GLU A 113 -45.48 -12.38 48.52
C GLU A 113 -46.32 -13.62 48.21
N LYS A 114 -46.14 -14.24 47.03
CA LYS A 114 -46.80 -15.52 46.67
C LYS A 114 -46.49 -16.63 47.68
N LYS A 115 -45.27 -16.69 48.22
CA LYS A 115 -44.88 -17.63 49.28
C LYS A 115 -45.66 -17.34 50.56
N SER A 116 -45.71 -16.09 51.01
CA SER A 116 -46.50 -15.63 52.16
C SER A 116 -47.98 -15.95 51.95
N ASP A 117 -48.55 -15.70 50.78
CA ASP A 117 -49.93 -16.09 50.43
C ASP A 117 -50.15 -17.60 50.53
N LYS A 118 -49.19 -18.42 50.09
CA LYS A 118 -49.27 -19.88 50.23
C LYS A 118 -49.08 -20.32 51.67
N GLU A 119 -48.17 -19.74 52.44
CA GLU A 119 -47.97 -20.03 53.86
C GLU A 119 -49.19 -19.62 54.69
N ASN A 120 -49.77 -18.44 54.43
CA ASN A 120 -51.04 -17.99 55.01
C ASN A 120 -52.23 -18.84 54.57
N SER A 121 -52.24 -19.33 53.31
CA SER A 121 -53.27 -20.27 52.84
C SER A 121 -53.11 -21.63 53.51
N ILE A 122 -51.89 -22.13 53.67
CA ILE A 122 -51.57 -23.37 54.39
C ILE A 122 -51.92 -23.24 55.87
N PHE A 123 -51.67 -22.09 56.50
CA PHE A 123 -52.07 -21.81 57.87
C PHE A 123 -53.60 -21.75 58.02
N LYS A 124 -54.31 -21.05 57.13
CA LYS A 124 -55.79 -21.04 57.11
C LYS A 124 -56.40 -22.40 56.81
N ILE A 125 -55.76 -23.22 55.98
CA ILE A 125 -56.14 -24.61 55.73
C ILE A 125 -55.82 -25.49 56.93
N GLY A 126 -54.68 -25.28 57.60
CA GLY A 126 -54.28 -25.94 58.84
C GLY A 126 -55.27 -25.66 59.97
N GLN A 127 -55.58 -24.40 60.24
CA GLN A 127 -56.60 -23.99 61.20
C GLN A 127 -57.99 -24.57 60.85
N LYS A 128 -58.37 -24.62 59.57
CA LYS A 128 -59.60 -25.32 59.14
C LYS A 128 -59.53 -26.83 59.39
N VAL A 129 -58.38 -27.45 59.13
CA VAL A 129 -58.13 -28.88 59.42
C VAL A 129 -58.16 -29.13 60.92
N ASP A 130 -57.68 -28.22 61.76
CA ASP A 130 -57.69 -28.35 63.22
C ASP A 130 -59.08 -28.09 63.80
N VAL A 131 -59.84 -27.13 63.26
CA VAL A 131 -61.29 -26.99 63.55
C VAL A 131 -62.05 -28.24 63.11
N LEU A 132 -61.73 -28.82 61.94
CA LEU A 132 -62.31 -30.07 61.48
C LEU A 132 -61.82 -31.29 62.29
N LYS A 133 -60.64 -31.27 62.92
CA LYS A 133 -60.21 -32.30 63.89
C LYS A 133 -60.98 -32.17 65.20
N CYS A 134 -61.17 -30.96 65.71
CA CYS A 134 -62.00 -30.72 66.89
C CYS A 134 -63.45 -31.14 66.60
N GLN A 135 -64.00 -30.77 65.46
CA GLN A 135 -65.33 -31.23 65.03
C GLN A 135 -65.35 -32.75 64.87
N LEU A 136 -64.36 -33.36 64.22
CA LEU A 136 -64.23 -34.82 64.11
C LEU A 136 -64.13 -35.51 65.48
N ASN A 137 -63.52 -34.88 66.49
CA ASN A 137 -63.44 -35.43 67.85
C ASN A 137 -64.80 -35.37 68.55
N TRP A 138 -65.55 -34.27 68.39
CA TRP A 138 -66.94 -34.16 68.87
C TRP A 138 -67.89 -35.11 68.12
N ASP A 139 -67.76 -35.19 66.79
CA ASP A 139 -68.48 -36.12 65.94
C ASP A 139 -68.10 -37.57 66.27
N GLN A 140 -66.85 -37.83 66.69
CA GLN A 140 -66.38 -39.15 67.15
C GLN A 140 -66.87 -39.49 68.55
N GLU A 141 -66.85 -38.59 69.52
CA GLU A 141 -67.45 -38.80 70.85
C GLU A 141 -68.97 -39.06 70.74
N ALA A 142 -69.66 -38.31 69.88
CA ALA A 142 -71.06 -38.56 69.55
C ALA A 142 -71.24 -39.91 68.81
N LEU A 143 -70.39 -40.23 67.84
CA LEU A 143 -70.43 -41.50 67.13
C LEU A 143 -70.12 -42.67 68.06
N GLU A 144 -69.24 -42.54 69.04
CA GLU A 144 -68.90 -43.57 70.03
C GLU A 144 -70.10 -43.83 70.95
N ALA A 145 -70.80 -42.79 71.43
CA ALA A 145 -72.06 -42.97 72.16
C ALA A 145 -73.16 -43.64 71.32
N TRP A 146 -73.29 -43.27 70.04
CA TRP A 146 -74.18 -43.98 69.10
C TRP A 146 -73.69 -45.39 68.75
N LEU A 147 -72.39 -45.65 68.78
CA LEU A 147 -71.79 -46.96 68.51
C LEU A 147 -71.83 -47.90 69.70
N GLU A 148 -71.99 -47.45 70.95
CA GLU A 148 -72.28 -48.34 72.07
C GLU A 148 -73.73 -48.86 71.99
N GLU A 149 -74.70 -47.96 71.79
CA GLU A 149 -76.11 -48.32 71.58
C GLU A 149 -76.27 -49.15 70.28
N SER A 150 -75.55 -48.79 69.21
CA SER A 150 -75.52 -49.59 67.98
C SER A 150 -74.77 -50.91 68.19
N ALA A 151 -73.66 -50.99 68.92
CA ALA A 151 -72.92 -52.25 69.12
C ALA A 151 -73.75 -53.34 69.80
N HIS A 152 -74.71 -52.97 70.65
CA HIS A 152 -75.66 -53.93 71.23
C HIS A 152 -76.69 -54.47 70.21
N LYS A 153 -76.91 -53.80 69.08
CA LYS A 153 -77.73 -54.30 67.94
C LYS A 153 -76.88 -54.90 66.83
N ASP A 154 -75.75 -54.28 66.56
CA ASP A 154 -74.77 -54.68 65.57
C ASP A 154 -74.07 -55.96 66.00
N SER A 155 -73.80 -56.26 67.28
CA SER A 155 -73.12 -57.51 67.69
C SER A 155 -73.64 -58.75 66.94
N ASP A 156 -74.96 -58.91 66.87
CA ASP A 156 -75.61 -60.02 66.19
C ASP A 156 -75.51 -59.89 64.65
N ALA A 157 -75.76 -58.71 64.10
CA ALA A 157 -75.66 -58.44 62.65
C ALA A 157 -74.20 -58.48 62.12
N PHE A 158 -73.23 -58.14 62.96
CA PHE A 158 -71.80 -58.00 62.68
C PHE A 158 -71.14 -59.38 62.64
N THR A 159 -71.69 -60.42 63.28
CA THR A 159 -71.24 -61.80 63.01
C THR A 159 -71.43 -62.18 61.53
N LEU A 160 -72.61 -61.90 60.96
CA LEU A 160 -72.94 -62.13 59.55
C LEU A 160 -72.19 -61.15 58.64
N GLN A 161 -72.21 -59.85 58.99
CA GLN A 161 -71.59 -58.81 58.17
C GLN A 161 -70.05 -58.86 58.20
N LYS A 162 -69.41 -59.49 59.21
CA LYS A 162 -67.96 -59.65 59.30
C LYS A 162 -67.41 -60.61 58.25
N TYR A 163 -68.12 -61.70 57.93
CA TYR A 163 -67.71 -62.57 56.82
C TYR A 163 -67.85 -61.85 55.48
N ALA A 164 -69.02 -61.22 55.22
CA ALA A 164 -69.21 -60.41 54.01
C ALA A 164 -68.14 -59.31 53.89
N LYS A 165 -67.90 -58.51 54.96
CA LYS A 165 -66.86 -57.47 54.99
C LYS A 165 -65.43 -58.02 54.85
N GLN A 166 -65.15 -59.27 55.24
CA GLN A 166 -63.82 -59.87 55.03
C GLN A 166 -63.55 -60.14 53.56
N ASP A 167 -64.49 -60.77 52.85
CA ASP A 167 -64.37 -61.00 51.40
C ASP A 167 -64.37 -59.67 50.62
N ASP A 168 -65.27 -58.77 50.98
CA ASP A 168 -65.44 -57.46 50.35
C ASP A 168 -64.21 -56.55 50.59
N ASN A 169 -63.55 -56.65 51.75
CA ASN A 169 -62.27 -56.00 52.01
C ASN A 169 -61.08 -56.70 51.33
N LYS A 170 -61.13 -58.02 51.13
CA LYS A 170 -60.12 -58.74 50.35
C LYS A 170 -60.19 -58.33 48.88
N ILE A 171 -61.39 -58.20 48.32
CA ILE A 171 -61.66 -57.68 46.99
C ILE A 171 -61.20 -56.23 46.87
N ARG A 172 -61.65 -55.33 47.77
CA ARG A 172 -61.21 -53.92 47.76
C ARG A 172 -59.70 -53.76 47.90
N ALA A 173 -59.02 -54.56 48.73
CA ALA A 173 -57.57 -54.54 48.86
C ALA A 173 -56.87 -54.98 47.56
N LEU A 174 -57.36 -56.04 46.89
CA LEU A 174 -56.84 -56.50 45.61
C LEU A 174 -57.10 -55.49 44.48
N THR A 175 -58.28 -54.89 44.41
CA THR A 175 -58.59 -53.82 43.44
C THR A 175 -57.71 -52.60 43.66
N LEU A 176 -57.55 -52.13 44.89
CA LEU A 176 -56.71 -50.96 45.20
C LEU A 176 -55.21 -51.27 44.98
N GLN A 177 -54.79 -52.52 45.18
CA GLN A 177 -53.46 -52.98 44.79
C GLN A 177 -53.28 -53.03 43.26
N LEU A 178 -54.29 -53.48 42.50
CA LEU A 178 -54.30 -53.43 41.04
C LEU A 178 -54.28 -52.00 40.51
N GLU A 179 -55.05 -51.08 41.09
CA GLU A 179 -55.05 -49.66 40.74
C GLU A 179 -53.70 -49.00 41.00
N ARG A 180 -53.07 -49.28 42.16
CA ARG A 180 -51.70 -48.83 42.46
C ARG A 180 -50.70 -49.40 41.46
N LEU A 181 -50.76 -50.70 41.15
CA LEU A 181 -49.88 -51.33 40.16
C LEU A 181 -50.14 -50.80 38.74
N MET A 182 -51.37 -50.49 38.36
CA MET A 182 -51.71 -49.86 37.08
C MET A 182 -51.21 -48.43 37.01
N LEU A 183 -51.34 -47.63 38.08
CA LEU A 183 -50.78 -46.29 38.16
C LEU A 183 -49.25 -46.33 38.11
N GLU A 184 -48.60 -47.24 38.83
CA GLU A 184 -47.16 -47.48 38.74
C GLU A 184 -46.73 -47.92 37.34
N CYS A 185 -47.43 -48.87 36.71
CA CYS A 185 -47.15 -49.26 35.33
C CYS A 185 -47.34 -48.10 34.35
N SER A 186 -48.34 -47.24 34.54
CA SER A 186 -48.54 -46.03 33.71
C SER A 186 -47.45 -44.99 33.94
N ARG A 187 -46.94 -44.85 35.17
CA ARG A 187 -45.85 -43.94 35.53
C ARG A 187 -44.51 -44.46 35.02
N ARG A 188 -44.22 -45.75 35.19
CA ARG A 188 -43.04 -46.42 34.62
C ARG A 188 -43.08 -46.41 33.09
N ARG A 189 -44.26 -46.51 32.46
CA ARG A 189 -44.41 -46.32 31.01
C ARG A 189 -44.09 -44.89 30.61
N LYS A 190 -44.67 -43.87 31.25
CA LYS A 190 -44.32 -42.46 30.97
C LYS A 190 -42.83 -42.16 31.18
N ILE A 191 -42.21 -42.74 32.19
CA ILE A 191 -40.74 -42.64 32.38
C ILE A 191 -40.03 -43.31 31.21
N LEU A 192 -40.37 -44.55 30.85
CA LEU A 192 -39.79 -45.25 29.70
C LEU A 192 -40.00 -44.50 28.38
N ASP A 193 -41.17 -43.90 28.16
CA ASP A 193 -41.50 -43.11 26.98
C ASP A 193 -40.63 -41.83 26.93
N ASN A 194 -40.46 -41.14 28.08
CA ASN A 194 -39.57 -39.98 28.21
C ASN A 194 -38.10 -40.36 27.95
N GLU A 195 -37.58 -41.38 28.65
CA GLU A 195 -36.22 -41.90 28.50
C GLU A 195 -35.96 -42.37 27.06
N LEU A 196 -36.96 -42.93 26.38
CA LEU A 196 -36.90 -43.29 24.96
C LEU A 196 -36.86 -42.04 24.07
N THR A 197 -37.61 -40.98 24.37
CA THR A 197 -37.48 -39.71 23.64
C THR A 197 -36.14 -39.02 23.90
N GLU A 198 -35.61 -39.06 25.12
CA GLU A 198 -34.33 -38.45 25.50
C GLU A 198 -33.14 -39.20 24.87
N THR A 199 -33.16 -40.54 24.90
CA THR A 199 -32.17 -41.36 24.18
C THR A 199 -32.29 -41.24 22.67
N LEU A 200 -33.50 -41.09 22.11
CA LEU A 200 -33.69 -40.81 20.68
C LEU A 200 -33.16 -39.42 20.29
N SER A 201 -33.37 -38.38 21.11
CA SER A 201 -32.78 -37.06 20.86
C SER A 201 -31.25 -37.08 20.98
N ALA A 202 -30.70 -37.77 21.99
CA ALA A 202 -29.26 -37.94 22.13
C ALA A 202 -28.66 -38.74 20.96
N GLN A 203 -29.37 -39.74 20.44
CA GLN A 203 -28.96 -40.46 19.23
C GLN A 203 -29.00 -39.56 17.99
N LEU A 204 -30.05 -38.74 17.82
CA LEU A 204 -30.13 -37.75 16.72
C LEU A 204 -29.02 -36.70 16.81
N GLU A 205 -28.65 -36.25 18.01
CA GLU A 205 -27.52 -35.35 18.25
C GLU A 205 -26.17 -36.03 17.94
N LEU A 206 -26.00 -37.31 18.31
CA LEU A 206 -24.81 -38.10 17.97
C LEU A 206 -24.70 -38.37 16.46
N ASP A 207 -25.79 -38.70 15.78
CA ASP A 207 -25.84 -38.88 14.32
C ASP A 207 -25.58 -37.55 13.59
N LYS A 208 -26.10 -36.44 14.12
CA LYS A 208 -25.84 -35.08 13.62
C LYS A 208 -24.36 -34.69 13.82
N ALA A 209 -23.79 -34.94 14.99
CA ALA A 209 -22.37 -34.76 15.25
C ALA A 209 -21.50 -35.65 14.34
N ALA A 210 -21.88 -36.90 14.11
CA ALA A 210 -21.19 -37.81 13.20
C ALA A 210 -21.26 -37.34 11.74
N GLN A 211 -22.38 -36.77 11.29
CA GLN A 211 -22.49 -36.14 9.97
C GLN A 211 -21.58 -34.91 9.85
N ASP A 212 -21.54 -34.05 10.87
CA ASP A 212 -20.70 -32.85 10.82
C ASP A 212 -19.21 -33.17 11.02
N PHE A 213 -18.84 -34.21 11.79
CA PHE A 213 -17.49 -34.77 11.79
C PHE A 213 -17.08 -35.30 10.41
N ARG A 214 -17.99 -35.95 9.67
CA ARG A 214 -17.72 -36.37 8.27
C ARG A 214 -17.50 -35.17 7.34
N LYS A 215 -18.26 -34.07 7.50
CA LYS A 215 -18.03 -32.82 6.76
C LYS A 215 -16.67 -32.20 7.09
N ILE A 216 -16.39 -31.97 8.37
CA ILE A 216 -15.12 -31.40 8.84
C ILE A 216 -13.93 -32.28 8.40
N HIS A 217 -14.09 -33.61 8.34
CA HIS A 217 -13.08 -34.51 7.81
C HIS A 217 -12.88 -34.34 6.29
N ASN A 218 -13.96 -34.20 5.51
CA ASN A 218 -13.87 -33.95 4.07
C ASN A 218 -13.27 -32.57 3.77
N GLU A 219 -13.75 -31.52 4.44
CA GLU A 219 -13.22 -30.15 4.39
C GLU A 219 -11.72 -30.14 4.75
N ARG A 220 -11.32 -30.87 5.80
CA ARG A 220 -9.91 -31.06 6.15
C ARG A 220 -9.13 -31.79 5.06
N GLN A 221 -9.69 -32.82 4.42
CA GLN A 221 -9.03 -33.50 3.29
C GLN A 221 -8.89 -32.60 2.07
N GLU A 222 -9.89 -31.76 1.77
CA GLU A 222 -9.82 -30.78 0.67
C GLU A 222 -8.78 -29.70 0.98
N LEU A 223 -8.73 -29.21 2.21
CA LEU A 223 -7.75 -28.22 2.65
C LEU A 223 -6.33 -28.82 2.68
N ILE A 224 -6.17 -30.10 3.06
CA ILE A 224 -4.90 -30.85 2.90
C ILE A 224 -4.53 -30.97 1.41
N LYS A 225 -5.45 -31.36 0.53
CA LYS A 225 -5.19 -31.43 -0.93
C LYS A 225 -4.82 -30.06 -1.52
N GLN A 226 -5.41 -28.97 -1.03
CA GLN A 226 -5.03 -27.61 -1.42
C GLN A 226 -3.60 -27.30 -0.95
N TRP A 227 -3.22 -27.67 0.27
CA TRP A 227 -1.86 -27.52 0.80
C TRP A 227 -0.83 -28.41 0.07
N GLU A 228 -1.16 -29.67 -0.25
CA GLU A 228 -0.32 -30.54 -1.07
C GLU A 228 -0.09 -29.93 -2.46
N ASN A 229 -1.15 -29.38 -3.08
CA ASN A 229 -1.04 -28.68 -4.36
C ASN A 229 -0.22 -27.38 -4.30
N THR A 230 -0.31 -26.59 -3.23
CA THR A 230 0.53 -25.38 -3.09
C THR A 230 1.99 -25.74 -2.80
N ILE A 231 2.26 -26.78 -2.03
CA ILE A 231 3.61 -27.33 -1.84
C ILE A 231 4.17 -27.87 -3.16
N GLU A 232 3.39 -28.60 -3.95
CA GLU A 232 3.81 -29.05 -5.29
C GLU A 232 4.10 -27.87 -6.23
N GLN A 233 3.29 -26.80 -6.20
CA GLN A 233 3.54 -25.59 -6.99
C GLN A 233 4.77 -24.81 -6.52
N MET A 234 5.02 -24.79 -5.21
CA MET A 234 6.25 -24.21 -4.63
C MET A 234 7.46 -25.00 -5.12
N GLN A 235 7.49 -26.32 -4.90
CA GLN A 235 8.59 -27.18 -5.36
C GLN A 235 8.80 -27.15 -6.88
N LYS A 236 7.76 -26.91 -7.69
CA LYS A 236 7.90 -26.69 -9.14
C LYS A 236 8.60 -25.35 -9.40
N ARG A 237 8.15 -24.25 -8.77
CA ARG A 237 8.84 -22.95 -8.85
C ARG A 237 10.28 -22.98 -8.33
N ASP A 238 10.56 -23.72 -7.26
CA ASP A 238 11.92 -23.86 -6.73
C ASP A 238 12.83 -24.54 -7.77
N ARG A 239 12.36 -25.63 -8.39
CA ARG A 239 13.05 -26.29 -9.51
C ARG A 239 13.17 -25.39 -10.75
N ASP A 240 12.16 -24.56 -11.05
CA ASP A 240 12.22 -23.60 -12.16
C ASP A 240 13.23 -22.48 -11.86
N ILE A 241 13.35 -22.05 -10.60
CA ILE A 241 14.35 -21.10 -10.11
C ILE A 241 15.76 -21.72 -10.18
N ASP A 242 15.94 -22.98 -9.78
CA ASP A 242 17.21 -23.70 -9.93
C ASP A 242 17.59 -23.85 -11.41
N ASN A 243 16.65 -24.20 -12.28
CA ASN A 243 16.86 -24.25 -13.73
C ASN A 243 17.27 -22.86 -14.28
N CYS A 244 16.57 -21.79 -13.88
CA CYS A 244 16.94 -20.42 -14.25
C CYS A 244 18.32 -20.04 -13.71
N ALA A 245 18.69 -20.46 -12.49
CA ALA A 245 20.00 -20.20 -11.91
C ALA A 245 21.11 -20.95 -12.65
N LEU A 246 20.86 -22.18 -13.10
CA LEU A 246 21.77 -22.96 -13.95
C LEU A 246 21.93 -22.34 -15.34
N GLU A 247 20.85 -21.89 -15.99
CA GLU A 247 20.93 -21.17 -17.27
C GLU A 247 21.66 -19.83 -17.13
N LEU A 248 21.39 -19.07 -16.07
CA LEU A 248 22.04 -17.79 -15.79
C LEU A 248 23.53 -18.01 -15.42
N ALA A 249 23.88 -19.12 -14.78
CA ALA A 249 25.27 -19.54 -14.58
C ALA A 249 25.95 -19.91 -15.91
N ARG A 250 25.29 -20.66 -16.80
CA ARG A 250 25.79 -21.01 -18.14
C ARG A 250 26.02 -19.76 -18.99
N VAL A 251 25.06 -18.83 -19.02
CA VAL A 251 25.18 -17.55 -19.74
C VAL A 251 26.29 -16.68 -19.14
N LYS A 252 26.47 -16.68 -17.81
CA LYS A 252 27.63 -16.01 -17.17
C LYS A 252 28.96 -16.66 -17.54
N GLN A 253 29.03 -17.97 -17.71
CA GLN A 253 30.21 -18.65 -18.22
C GLN A 253 30.47 -18.28 -19.69
N GLU A 254 29.48 -18.41 -20.57
CA GLU A 254 29.59 -17.99 -21.98
C GLU A 254 30.02 -16.52 -22.12
N THR A 255 29.52 -15.64 -21.24
CA THR A 255 29.91 -14.22 -21.22
C THR A 255 31.37 -14.05 -20.82
N ARG A 256 31.86 -14.79 -19.81
CA ARG A 256 33.29 -14.79 -19.42
C ARG A 256 34.19 -15.33 -20.53
N GLU A 257 33.77 -16.38 -21.22
CA GLU A 257 34.50 -16.96 -22.35
C GLU A 257 34.55 -15.97 -23.53
N LYS A 258 33.44 -15.32 -23.85
CA LYS A 258 33.37 -14.23 -24.85
C LYS A 258 34.21 -13.01 -24.43
N GLU A 259 34.22 -12.64 -23.15
CA GLU A 259 35.10 -11.59 -22.62
C GLU A 259 36.59 -11.95 -22.71
N LEU A 260 36.96 -13.21 -22.46
CA LEU A 260 38.34 -13.68 -22.62
C LEU A 260 38.76 -13.63 -24.09
N LEU A 261 37.92 -14.14 -24.99
CA LEU A 261 38.14 -14.03 -26.44
C LEU A 261 38.24 -12.57 -26.90
N VAL A 262 37.42 -11.66 -26.36
CA VAL A 262 37.53 -10.21 -26.65
C VAL A 262 38.84 -9.64 -26.12
N LYS A 263 39.29 -10.02 -24.91
CA LYS A 263 40.59 -9.59 -24.35
C LYS A 263 41.77 -10.14 -25.15
N GLU A 264 41.67 -11.36 -25.67
CA GLU A 264 42.65 -11.96 -26.59
C GLU A 264 42.68 -11.24 -27.95
N LYS A 265 41.51 -10.89 -28.51
CA LYS A 265 41.43 -10.11 -29.76
C LYS A 265 41.89 -8.66 -29.60
N ILE A 266 41.67 -8.04 -28.43
CA ILE A 266 42.23 -6.73 -28.10
C ILE A 266 43.76 -6.82 -28.05
N LYS A 267 44.33 -7.78 -27.28
CA LYS A 267 45.78 -7.97 -27.23
C LYS A 267 46.39 -8.26 -28.60
N PHE A 268 45.80 -9.16 -29.37
CA PHE A 268 46.25 -9.44 -30.74
C PHE A 268 46.21 -8.18 -31.64
N LEU A 269 45.22 -7.30 -31.46
CA LEU A 269 45.15 -6.03 -32.19
C LEU A 269 46.17 -5.01 -31.67
N GLU A 270 46.44 -4.96 -30.36
CA GLU A 270 47.52 -4.17 -29.76
C GLU A 270 48.91 -4.64 -30.26
N ASP A 271 49.15 -5.94 -30.30
CA ASP A 271 50.36 -6.58 -30.84
C ASP A 271 50.52 -6.28 -32.34
N GLU A 272 49.45 -6.41 -33.15
CA GLU A 272 49.48 -6.08 -34.58
C GLU A 272 49.63 -4.59 -34.85
N VAL A 273 49.06 -3.71 -34.02
CA VAL A 273 49.32 -2.25 -34.09
C VAL A 273 50.78 -1.95 -33.70
N GLY A 274 51.33 -2.65 -32.72
CA GLY A 274 52.75 -2.60 -32.37
C GLY A 274 53.66 -3.04 -33.53
N ASN A 275 53.35 -4.17 -34.15
CA ASN A 275 54.03 -4.69 -35.34
C ASN A 275 53.98 -3.68 -36.49
N ASN A 276 52.80 -3.13 -36.79
CA ASN A 276 52.66 -2.10 -37.84
C ASN A 276 53.45 -0.82 -37.52
N ALA A 277 53.43 -0.35 -36.27
CA ALA A 277 54.25 0.79 -35.84
C ALA A 277 55.76 0.50 -35.87
N GLU A 278 56.19 -0.76 -35.72
CA GLU A 278 57.56 -1.18 -36.03
C GLU A 278 57.85 -1.20 -37.53
N TYR A 279 56.94 -1.69 -38.36
CA TYR A 279 57.10 -1.67 -39.81
C TYR A 279 57.17 -0.23 -40.34
N GLU A 280 56.33 0.69 -39.87
CA GLU A 280 56.42 2.12 -40.22
C GLU A 280 57.75 2.73 -39.80
N LYS A 281 58.30 2.39 -38.62
CA LYS A 281 59.66 2.82 -38.21
C LYS A 281 60.73 2.24 -39.12
N ARG A 282 60.65 0.95 -39.48
CA ARG A 282 61.60 0.27 -40.39
C ARG A 282 61.53 0.86 -41.80
N ILE A 283 60.33 1.14 -42.32
CA ILE A 283 60.09 1.86 -43.57
C ILE A 283 60.69 3.27 -43.49
N SER A 284 60.38 4.04 -42.44
CA SER A 284 60.94 5.38 -42.23
C SER A 284 62.48 5.41 -42.11
N ILE A 285 63.11 4.31 -41.72
CA ILE A 285 64.58 4.16 -41.71
C ILE A 285 65.07 3.78 -43.11
N ALA A 286 64.41 2.86 -43.80
CA ALA A 286 64.71 2.48 -45.18
C ALA A 286 64.57 3.68 -46.14
N GLU A 287 63.52 4.48 -46.02
CA GLU A 287 63.30 5.71 -46.79
C GLU A 287 64.43 6.73 -46.57
N ARG A 288 64.81 6.98 -45.31
CA ARG A 288 65.96 7.85 -45.00
C ARG A 288 67.27 7.32 -45.60
N ASN A 289 67.46 6.01 -45.62
CA ASN A 289 68.65 5.39 -46.23
C ASN A 289 68.60 5.46 -47.77
N VAL A 290 67.43 5.23 -48.40
CA VAL A 290 67.22 5.43 -49.85
C VAL A 290 67.44 6.89 -50.24
N LEU A 291 66.99 7.83 -49.42
CA LEU A 291 67.16 9.27 -49.65
C LEU A 291 68.64 9.67 -49.54
N LYS A 292 69.39 9.13 -48.58
CA LYS A 292 70.87 9.25 -48.52
C LYS A 292 71.54 8.66 -49.77
N CYS A 293 71.25 7.41 -50.12
CA CYS A 293 71.80 6.77 -51.31
C CYS A 293 71.47 7.56 -52.60
N ARG A 294 70.32 8.25 -52.64
CA ARG A 294 69.94 9.13 -53.74
C ARG A 294 70.72 10.45 -53.76
N THR A 295 70.97 11.08 -52.61
CA THR A 295 71.86 12.26 -52.54
C THR A 295 73.31 11.90 -52.85
N ASP A 296 73.77 10.74 -52.40
CA ASP A 296 75.12 10.22 -52.66
C ASP A 296 75.28 9.89 -54.15
N TYR A 297 74.29 9.25 -54.77
CA TYR A 297 74.23 9.05 -56.23
C TYR A 297 74.28 10.38 -56.98
N GLN A 298 73.48 11.37 -56.58
CA GLN A 298 73.47 12.70 -57.22
C GLN A 298 74.83 13.42 -57.08
N HIS A 299 75.51 13.26 -55.94
CA HIS A 299 76.85 13.80 -55.73
C HIS A 299 77.91 13.11 -56.61
N GLN A 300 77.86 11.78 -56.73
CA GLN A 300 78.73 11.01 -57.63
C GLN A 300 78.43 11.29 -59.11
N GLU A 301 77.17 11.52 -59.48
CA GLU A 301 76.77 11.93 -60.83
C GLU A 301 77.26 13.34 -61.18
N ALA A 302 77.20 14.28 -60.22
CA ALA A 302 77.79 15.60 -60.36
C ALA A 302 79.33 15.54 -60.52
N GLY A 303 80.03 14.75 -59.70
CA GLY A 303 81.48 14.54 -59.83
C GLY A 303 81.87 13.87 -61.15
N LYS A 304 81.09 12.88 -61.62
CA LYS A 304 81.24 12.27 -62.94
C LYS A 304 81.06 13.28 -64.08
N ASN A 305 80.14 14.22 -63.95
CA ASN A 305 79.95 15.29 -64.94
C ASN A 305 81.13 16.27 -64.92
N GLN A 306 81.62 16.67 -63.75
CA GLN A 306 82.84 17.50 -63.63
C GLN A 306 84.07 16.83 -64.29
N LEU A 307 84.32 15.55 -64.00
CA LEU A 307 85.40 14.77 -64.64
C LEU A 307 85.21 14.61 -66.16
N LYS A 308 83.96 14.62 -66.65
CA LYS A 308 83.65 14.61 -68.08
C LYS A 308 83.93 15.97 -68.73
N ASP A 309 83.56 17.06 -68.07
CA ASP A 309 83.83 18.43 -68.55
C ASP A 309 85.35 18.71 -68.56
N GLU A 310 86.08 18.22 -67.56
CA GLU A 310 87.55 18.17 -67.55
C GLU A 310 88.10 17.36 -68.75
N LEU A 311 87.60 16.13 -68.96
CA LEU A 311 88.01 15.28 -70.08
C LEU A 311 87.73 15.93 -71.45
N ASP A 312 86.57 16.59 -71.62
CA ASP A 312 86.20 17.25 -72.86
C ASP A 312 87.01 18.57 -73.05
N SER A 313 87.43 19.24 -71.97
CA SER A 313 88.42 20.32 -72.02
C SER A 313 89.82 19.82 -72.44
N LEU A 314 90.23 18.64 -71.98
CA LEU A 314 91.49 18.00 -72.36
C LEU A 314 91.45 17.50 -73.81
N LYS A 315 90.30 17.03 -74.31
CA LYS A 315 90.10 16.80 -75.76
C LYS A 315 90.21 18.10 -76.54
N ALA A 316 89.66 19.22 -76.05
CA ALA A 316 89.74 20.50 -76.73
C ALA A 316 91.18 21.05 -76.80
N THR A 317 92.03 20.82 -75.80
CA THR A 317 93.46 21.17 -75.86
C THR A 317 94.24 20.21 -76.76
N VAL A 318 94.03 18.89 -76.67
CA VAL A 318 94.66 17.90 -77.56
C VAL A 318 94.27 18.13 -79.03
N ASN A 319 93.02 18.48 -79.32
CA ASN A 319 92.57 18.81 -80.67
C ASN A 319 93.21 20.09 -81.22
N ARG A 320 93.44 21.12 -80.36
CA ARG A 320 94.28 22.27 -80.73
C ARG A 320 95.71 21.83 -81.06
N SER A 321 96.37 21.09 -80.16
CA SER A 321 97.73 20.60 -80.39
C SER A 321 97.86 19.73 -81.65
N SER A 322 96.83 18.94 -81.99
CA SER A 322 96.78 18.17 -83.25
C SER A 322 96.64 19.09 -84.47
N SER A 323 95.78 20.11 -84.41
CA SER A 323 95.65 21.13 -85.46
C SER A 323 96.95 21.92 -85.67
N ASP A 324 97.65 22.27 -84.59
CA ASP A 324 98.94 22.97 -84.65
C ASP A 324 100.04 22.06 -85.22
N LEU A 325 100.05 20.78 -84.85
CA LEU A 325 100.96 19.77 -85.40
C LEU A 325 100.65 19.49 -86.89
N GLU A 326 99.39 19.56 -87.31
CA GLU A 326 99.02 19.55 -88.73
C GLU A 326 99.49 20.81 -89.47
N ALA A 327 99.37 21.99 -88.88
CA ALA A 327 99.89 23.23 -89.46
C ALA A 327 101.42 23.14 -89.67
N LEU A 328 102.15 22.59 -88.68
CA LEU A 328 103.58 22.28 -88.79
C LEU A 328 103.87 21.21 -89.86
N ARG A 329 103.03 20.19 -90.02
CA ARG A 329 103.16 19.22 -91.13
C ARG A 329 102.98 19.89 -92.49
N ARG A 330 102.05 20.85 -92.62
CA ARG A 330 101.83 21.63 -93.85
C ARG A 330 103.03 22.53 -94.19
N THR A 331 103.68 23.16 -93.20
CA THR A 331 104.92 23.94 -93.46
C THR A 331 106.11 23.05 -93.82
N VAL A 332 106.25 21.88 -93.19
CA VAL A 332 107.28 20.88 -93.56
C VAL A 332 107.08 20.34 -94.98
N ILE A 333 105.83 20.14 -95.43
CA ILE A 333 105.53 19.77 -96.82
C ILE A 333 105.96 20.87 -97.80
N LYS A 334 105.75 22.15 -97.45
CA LYS A 334 106.21 23.30 -98.25
C LYS A 334 107.75 23.30 -98.39
N ILE A 335 108.47 23.22 -97.27
CA ILE A 335 109.95 23.17 -97.25
C ILE A 335 110.49 21.99 -98.07
N LYS A 336 109.84 20.81 -98.01
CA LYS A 336 110.21 19.66 -98.84
C LYS A 336 110.04 19.92 -100.35
N LYS A 337 109.10 20.76 -100.76
CA LYS A 337 108.93 21.18 -102.16
C LYS A 337 110.05 22.11 -102.59
N ASP A 338 110.36 23.12 -101.77
CA ASP A 338 111.41 24.11 -102.05
C ASP A 338 112.80 23.44 -102.22
N ILE A 339 113.11 22.44 -101.38
CA ILE A 339 114.32 21.59 -101.49
C ILE A 339 114.36 20.79 -102.81
N HIS A 340 113.21 20.40 -103.36
CA HIS A 340 113.13 19.65 -104.62
C HIS A 340 113.45 20.54 -105.84
N GLU A 341 113.04 21.80 -105.79
CA GLU A 341 113.27 22.78 -106.87
C GLU A 341 114.76 23.19 -106.96
N GLU A 342 115.46 23.34 -105.83
CA GLU A 342 116.92 23.56 -105.83
C GLU A 342 117.72 22.31 -106.27
N LYS A 343 117.28 21.09 -105.93
CA LYS A 343 117.86 19.86 -106.51
C LYS A 343 117.81 19.85 -108.03
N ALA A 344 116.69 20.30 -108.62
CA ALA A 344 116.53 20.37 -110.08
C ALA A 344 117.47 21.41 -110.74
N ARG A 345 117.84 22.49 -110.03
CA ARG A 345 118.82 23.48 -110.49
C ARG A 345 120.24 22.89 -110.51
N SER A 346 120.65 22.21 -109.43
CA SER A 346 121.95 21.52 -109.34
C SER A 346 122.16 20.50 -110.47
N GLN A 347 121.10 19.77 -110.85
CA GLN A 347 121.17 18.73 -111.88
C GLN A 347 121.45 19.30 -113.30
N LYS A 348 120.95 20.51 -113.62
CA LYS A 348 121.25 21.19 -114.90
C LYS A 348 122.71 21.60 -115.06
N ILE A 349 123.40 21.90 -113.95
CA ILE A 349 124.83 22.25 -113.98
C ILE A 349 125.69 21.00 -114.26
N LYS A 350 125.32 19.84 -113.68
CA LYS A 350 126.01 18.56 -113.96
C LYS A 350 125.97 18.16 -115.43
N SER A 351 124.84 18.40 -116.13
CA SER A 351 124.72 18.08 -117.55
C SER A 351 125.61 18.91 -118.49
N HIS A 352 126.16 20.05 -118.04
CA HIS A 352 127.04 20.86 -118.88
C HIS A 352 128.47 20.31 -118.94
N ASN A 353 129.03 19.91 -117.80
CA ASN A 353 130.43 19.43 -117.71
C ASN A 353 130.64 18.09 -118.44
N GLN A 354 129.66 17.17 -118.38
CA GLN A 354 129.73 15.88 -119.07
C GLN A 354 129.87 16.01 -120.60
N ASN A 355 129.48 17.15 -121.19
CA ASN A 355 129.57 17.41 -122.62
C ASN A 355 130.98 17.84 -123.09
N ILE A 356 131.90 18.10 -122.15
CA ILE A 356 133.29 18.44 -122.44
C ILE A 356 134.16 17.17 -122.39
N GLU A 357 133.98 16.32 -121.37
CA GLU A 357 134.68 15.03 -121.26
C GLU A 357 134.38 14.08 -122.44
N LYS A 358 133.14 14.06 -122.93
CA LYS A 358 132.73 13.24 -124.08
C LYS A 358 133.38 13.62 -125.42
N LYS A 359 134.03 14.80 -125.54
CA LYS A 359 134.71 15.20 -126.78
C LYS A 359 136.17 14.76 -126.88
N LEU A 360 136.72 14.16 -125.81
CA LEU A 360 138.15 13.84 -125.72
C LEU A 360 138.47 12.35 -125.93
N LYS A 361 137.47 11.47 -126.02
CA LYS A 361 137.66 10.01 -126.11
C LYS A 361 137.36 9.39 -127.49
N ASP A 362 136.35 9.87 -128.21
CA ASP A 362 135.87 9.19 -129.43
C ASP A 362 136.57 9.70 -130.71
N ILE A 363 137.87 10.02 -130.58
CA ILE A 363 138.79 10.33 -131.69
C ILE A 363 139.82 9.21 -131.89
N THR A 364 140.05 8.35 -130.89
CA THR A 364 141.17 7.37 -130.90
C THR A 364 140.91 6.02 -131.56
N GLU A 365 139.67 5.64 -131.90
CA GLU A 365 139.37 4.44 -132.71
C GLU A 365 138.32 4.78 -133.79
N ARG A 366 138.66 4.56 -135.07
CA ARG A 366 137.95 5.18 -136.19
C ARG A 366 138.15 4.52 -137.57
N THR A 367 137.42 3.44 -137.85
CA THR A 367 137.12 2.86 -139.20
C THR A 367 136.00 1.83 -138.99
N MET A 368 134.93 1.69 -139.79
CA MET A 368 134.69 2.00 -141.21
C MET A 368 133.29 2.60 -141.47
N SER A 369 133.14 3.28 -142.63
CA SER A 369 131.89 3.61 -143.37
C SER A 369 130.73 4.33 -142.63
N VAL A 370 129.68 4.67 -143.38
CA VAL A 370 128.68 5.70 -143.00
C VAL A 370 127.30 5.13 -142.62
N GLU A 371 127.03 3.85 -142.86
CA GLU A 371 125.66 3.29 -142.84
C GLU A 371 125.21 2.67 -141.51
N GLU A 372 126.11 2.17 -140.66
CA GLU A 372 125.75 1.41 -139.43
C GLU A 372 125.43 2.28 -138.20
N LYS A 373 124.79 3.44 -138.41
CA LYS A 373 124.25 4.28 -137.32
C LYS A 373 122.90 3.79 -136.74
N ALA A 374 122.32 2.74 -137.31
CA ALA A 374 121.00 2.24 -136.93
C ALA A 374 121.02 1.09 -135.91
N THR A 375 122.00 0.18 -135.99
CA THR A 375 122.01 -1.09 -135.24
C THR A 375 122.21 -0.94 -133.73
N ASN A 376 123.00 0.06 -133.30
CA ASN A 376 123.18 0.37 -131.87
C ASN A 376 121.90 0.86 -131.16
N LEU A 377 120.80 1.12 -131.88
CA LEU A 377 119.49 1.38 -131.27
C LEU A 377 118.71 0.10 -130.92
N GLU A 378 119.04 -1.05 -131.53
CA GLU A 378 118.32 -2.32 -131.25
C GLU A 378 118.84 -3.05 -130.02
N ASP A 379 120.16 -3.10 -129.80
CA ASP A 379 120.71 -3.81 -128.64
C ASP A 379 120.35 -3.13 -127.31
N MET A 380 120.10 -1.82 -127.32
CA MET A 380 119.57 -1.08 -126.17
C MET A 380 118.12 -1.48 -125.81
N VAL A 381 117.35 -2.02 -126.76
CA VAL A 381 116.00 -2.56 -126.53
C VAL A 381 116.06 -3.99 -125.95
N LYS A 382 117.10 -4.76 -126.27
CA LYS A 382 117.24 -6.16 -125.84
C LYS A 382 117.58 -6.33 -124.36
N GLU A 383 118.01 -5.28 -123.65
CA GLU A 383 118.12 -5.30 -122.18
C GLU A 383 116.79 -4.98 -121.48
N GLU A 384 116.02 -4.00 -121.97
CA GLU A 384 114.64 -3.73 -121.52
C GLU A 384 113.73 -4.98 -121.71
N GLU A 385 113.93 -5.74 -122.79
CA GLU A 385 113.21 -7.00 -123.01
C GLU A 385 113.53 -8.12 -122.00
N LYS A 386 114.66 -8.08 -121.28
CA LYS A 386 115.02 -9.11 -120.29
C LYS A 386 114.31 -8.88 -118.97
N SER A 387 114.30 -7.64 -118.47
CA SER A 387 113.62 -7.28 -117.22
C SER A 387 112.10 -7.51 -117.31
N ALA A 388 111.50 -7.27 -118.47
CA ALA A 388 110.08 -7.54 -118.72
C ALA A 388 109.71 -9.03 -118.55
N LYS A 389 110.60 -9.97 -118.91
CA LYS A 389 110.32 -11.42 -118.90
C LYS A 389 110.34 -12.03 -117.48
N GLU A 390 111.09 -11.45 -116.54
CA GLU A 390 111.09 -11.91 -115.14
C GLU A 390 109.76 -11.60 -114.42
N VAL A 391 109.09 -10.51 -114.79
CA VAL A 391 107.80 -10.10 -114.22
C VAL A 391 106.67 -11.07 -114.58
N ASP A 392 106.66 -11.63 -115.79
CA ASP A 392 105.61 -12.57 -116.22
C ASP A 392 105.76 -13.97 -115.58
N VAL A 393 106.97 -14.35 -115.16
CA VAL A 393 107.20 -15.59 -114.38
C VAL A 393 106.52 -15.49 -113.00
N GLN A 394 106.63 -14.33 -112.33
CA GLN A 394 105.93 -14.08 -111.05
C GLN A 394 104.41 -14.21 -111.20
N LEU A 395 103.84 -13.69 -112.29
CA LEU A 395 102.40 -13.72 -112.56
C LEU A 395 101.86 -15.16 -112.65
N ASN A 396 102.61 -16.07 -113.29
CA ASN A 396 102.18 -17.45 -113.49
C ASN A 396 102.28 -18.30 -112.20
N ILE A 397 103.21 -17.98 -111.29
CA ILE A 397 103.26 -18.59 -109.95
C ILE A 397 101.97 -18.28 -109.18
N VAL A 398 101.52 -17.02 -109.17
CA VAL A 398 100.29 -16.59 -108.45
C VAL A 398 99.04 -17.30 -108.99
N LYS A 399 98.90 -17.45 -110.32
CA LYS A 399 97.79 -18.21 -110.93
C LYS A 399 97.72 -19.66 -110.43
N SER A 400 98.87 -20.32 -110.25
CA SER A 400 98.93 -21.72 -109.79
C SER A 400 98.44 -21.92 -108.35
N VAL A 401 98.68 -20.93 -107.48
CA VAL A 401 98.22 -20.95 -106.09
C VAL A 401 96.70 -20.76 -106.01
N LEU A 402 96.16 -19.87 -106.83
CA LEU A 402 94.72 -19.57 -106.88
C LEU A 402 93.90 -20.79 -107.33
N PHE A 403 94.39 -21.56 -108.29
CA PHE A 403 93.76 -22.83 -108.72
C PHE A 403 93.68 -23.85 -107.57
N LYS A 404 94.78 -24.05 -106.82
CA LYS A 404 94.79 -24.97 -105.66
C LYS A 404 93.78 -24.54 -104.59
N LYS A 405 93.69 -23.24 -104.28
CA LYS A 405 92.72 -22.73 -103.29
C LYS A 405 91.27 -22.89 -103.73
N SER A 406 90.98 -22.82 -105.04
CA SER A 406 89.66 -23.15 -105.58
C SER A 406 89.30 -24.63 -105.39
N GLN A 407 90.27 -25.53 -105.59
CA GLN A 407 90.08 -26.97 -105.38
C GLN A 407 89.88 -27.33 -103.90
N GLU A 408 90.63 -26.70 -102.99
CA GLU A 408 90.42 -26.83 -101.54
C GLU A 408 89.01 -26.36 -101.13
N LEU A 409 88.57 -25.20 -101.61
CA LEU A 409 87.22 -24.67 -101.36
C LEU A 409 86.14 -25.66 -101.79
N GLN A 410 86.28 -26.25 -102.98
CA GLN A 410 85.32 -27.24 -103.49
C GLN A 410 85.25 -28.49 -102.59
N ALA A 411 86.38 -28.95 -102.04
CA ALA A 411 86.41 -30.07 -101.11
C ALA A 411 85.68 -29.76 -99.79
N GLU A 412 85.84 -28.56 -99.23
CA GLU A 412 85.10 -28.18 -98.01
C GLU A 412 83.58 -28.05 -98.26
N THR A 413 83.14 -27.49 -99.39
CA THR A 413 81.69 -27.44 -99.72
C THR A 413 81.04 -28.81 -99.90
N MET A 414 81.82 -29.86 -100.17
CA MET A 414 81.33 -31.24 -100.22
C MET A 414 81.20 -31.84 -98.81
N LYS A 415 82.11 -31.50 -97.89
CA LYS A 415 81.99 -31.88 -96.46
C LYS A 415 80.82 -31.15 -95.78
N GLU A 416 80.64 -29.86 -96.09
CA GLU A 416 79.51 -29.06 -95.61
C GLU A 416 78.16 -29.74 -95.96
N LYS A 417 78.00 -30.21 -97.20
CA LYS A 417 76.81 -30.95 -97.63
C LYS A 417 76.63 -32.29 -96.92
N ALA A 418 77.71 -33.02 -96.63
CA ALA A 418 77.64 -34.24 -95.84
C ALA A 418 77.16 -33.94 -94.41
N ILE A 419 77.76 -32.95 -93.74
CA ILE A 419 77.38 -32.50 -92.39
C ILE A 419 75.93 -31.99 -92.36
N LEU A 420 75.47 -31.27 -93.40
CA LEU A 420 74.06 -30.87 -93.52
C LEU A 420 73.11 -32.08 -93.59
N SER A 421 73.47 -33.14 -94.32
CA SER A 421 72.67 -34.37 -94.35
C SER A 421 72.66 -35.12 -93.01
N GLU A 422 73.76 -35.10 -92.24
CA GLU A 422 73.79 -35.62 -90.86
C GLU A 422 72.97 -34.74 -89.90
N ILE A 423 72.95 -33.41 -90.11
CA ILE A 423 72.08 -32.48 -89.38
C ILE A 423 70.60 -32.73 -89.68
N GLU A 424 70.23 -33.12 -90.91
CA GLU A 424 68.85 -33.50 -91.24
C GLU A 424 68.48 -34.89 -90.70
N GLY A 425 69.40 -35.86 -90.71
CA GLY A 425 69.25 -37.15 -90.04
C GLY A 425 69.06 -37.02 -88.53
N THR A 426 69.88 -36.20 -87.87
CA THR A 426 69.74 -35.92 -86.43
C THR A 426 68.53 -35.04 -86.11
N ARG A 427 68.14 -34.08 -86.95
CA ARG A 427 66.88 -33.32 -86.77
C ARG A 427 65.65 -34.21 -86.90
N SER A 428 65.66 -35.18 -87.82
CA SER A 428 64.53 -36.12 -87.97
C SER A 428 64.47 -37.13 -86.83
N SER A 429 65.60 -37.61 -86.30
CA SER A 429 65.61 -38.42 -85.06
C SER A 429 65.18 -37.61 -83.84
N LEU A 430 65.62 -36.35 -83.70
CA LEU A 430 65.18 -35.43 -82.63
C LEU A 430 63.68 -35.15 -82.73
N LYS A 431 63.13 -34.99 -83.94
CA LYS A 431 61.68 -34.83 -84.16
C LYS A 431 60.89 -36.10 -83.80
N HIS A 432 61.46 -37.29 -84.04
CA HIS A 432 60.88 -38.55 -83.55
C HIS A 432 60.92 -38.62 -82.01
N LEU A 433 62.07 -38.30 -81.40
CA LEU A 433 62.26 -38.29 -79.95
C LEU A 433 61.34 -37.27 -79.26
N ASN A 434 61.13 -36.10 -79.86
CA ASN A 434 60.22 -35.07 -79.35
C ASN A 434 58.74 -35.47 -79.52
N ASN A 435 58.39 -36.20 -80.58
CA ASN A 435 57.05 -36.79 -80.69
C ASN A 435 56.83 -37.93 -79.67
N GLN A 436 57.90 -38.62 -79.26
CA GLN A 436 57.86 -39.61 -78.18
C GLN A 436 57.81 -38.94 -76.80
N LEU A 437 58.52 -37.82 -76.61
CA LEU A 437 58.41 -36.94 -75.45
C LEU A 437 56.98 -36.45 -75.30
N HIS A 438 56.37 -35.87 -76.34
CA HIS A 438 54.97 -35.41 -76.29
C HIS A 438 53.94 -36.52 -76.05
N LYS A 439 54.25 -37.78 -76.38
CA LYS A 439 53.42 -38.91 -75.94
C LYS A 439 53.56 -39.17 -74.45
N LEU A 440 54.79 -39.15 -73.91
CA LEU A 440 55.04 -39.28 -72.48
C LEU A 440 54.51 -38.07 -71.69
N ASP A 441 54.55 -36.85 -72.24
CA ASP A 441 53.94 -35.64 -71.68
C ASP A 441 52.41 -35.80 -71.62
N PHE A 442 51.80 -36.33 -72.69
CA PHE A 442 50.36 -36.61 -72.73
C PHE A 442 49.95 -37.77 -71.81
N GLU A 443 50.75 -38.84 -71.75
CA GLU A 443 50.54 -39.97 -70.84
C GLU A 443 50.74 -39.56 -69.37
N THR A 444 51.67 -38.65 -69.07
CA THR A 444 51.84 -38.08 -67.71
C THR A 444 50.76 -37.06 -67.37
N LEU A 445 50.24 -36.28 -68.33
CA LEU A 445 49.03 -35.47 -68.14
C LEU A 445 47.79 -36.34 -67.90
N GLN A 446 47.61 -37.44 -68.64
CA GLN A 446 46.55 -38.41 -68.36
C GLN A 446 46.75 -39.10 -67.00
N GLN A 447 47.98 -39.43 -66.61
CA GLN A 447 48.27 -39.96 -65.27
C GLN A 447 48.03 -38.91 -64.18
N GLN A 448 48.25 -37.62 -64.44
CA GLN A 448 47.87 -36.53 -63.53
C GLN A 448 46.35 -36.35 -63.46
N GLU A 449 45.61 -36.45 -64.57
CA GLU A 449 44.13 -36.40 -64.57
C GLU A 449 43.52 -37.64 -63.88
N ILE A 450 44.12 -38.81 -64.09
CA ILE A 450 43.79 -40.05 -63.37
C ILE A 450 44.15 -39.91 -61.89
N MET A 451 45.29 -39.32 -61.53
CA MET A 451 45.63 -39.03 -60.14
C MET A 451 44.68 -38.02 -59.52
N TYR A 452 44.36 -36.89 -60.17
CA TYR A 452 43.43 -35.90 -59.62
C TYR A 452 41.99 -36.45 -59.50
N SER A 453 41.55 -37.32 -60.41
CA SER A 453 40.25 -37.98 -60.29
C SER A 453 40.26 -39.13 -59.26
N GLN A 454 41.38 -39.84 -59.08
CA GLN A 454 41.57 -40.80 -57.99
C GLN A 454 41.72 -40.11 -56.64
N ASP A 455 42.43 -38.99 -56.52
CA ASP A 455 42.58 -38.15 -55.33
C ASP A 455 41.24 -37.49 -54.98
N PHE A 456 40.44 -37.08 -55.97
CA PHE A 456 39.08 -36.61 -55.73
C PHE A 456 38.16 -37.76 -55.26
N TYR A 457 38.30 -38.95 -55.83
CA TYR A 457 37.58 -40.14 -55.38
C TYR A 457 38.02 -40.59 -53.98
N ILE A 458 39.32 -40.55 -53.69
CA ILE A 458 39.93 -40.82 -52.38
C ILE A 458 39.41 -39.77 -51.39
N GLN A 459 39.49 -38.47 -51.66
CA GLN A 459 38.89 -37.44 -50.80
C GLN A 459 37.38 -37.63 -50.61
N GLN A 460 36.65 -38.13 -51.61
CA GLN A 460 35.22 -38.43 -51.47
C GLN A 460 34.98 -39.67 -50.60
N VAL A 461 35.79 -40.72 -50.74
CA VAL A 461 35.78 -41.95 -49.93
C VAL A 461 36.30 -41.68 -48.52
N GLU A 462 37.27 -40.78 -48.33
CA GLU A 462 37.81 -40.30 -47.05
C GLU A 462 36.78 -39.45 -46.33
N ARG A 463 36.16 -38.46 -46.99
CA ARG A 463 35.01 -37.73 -46.42
C ARG A 463 33.87 -38.69 -46.06
N ARG A 464 33.65 -39.76 -46.81
CA ARG A 464 32.68 -40.82 -46.48
C ARG A 464 33.17 -41.73 -45.34
N MET A 465 34.47 -41.99 -45.23
CA MET A 465 35.11 -42.78 -44.17
C MET A 465 35.18 -42.04 -42.84
N SER A 466 35.55 -40.76 -42.80
CA SER A 466 35.48 -39.92 -41.60
C SER A 466 34.03 -39.83 -41.10
N ARG A 467 33.06 -39.59 -41.99
CA ARG A 467 31.62 -39.68 -41.66
C ARG A 467 31.22 -41.06 -41.10
N LEU A 468 31.73 -42.17 -41.65
CA LEU A 468 31.47 -43.53 -41.16
C LEU A 468 32.25 -43.90 -39.88
N LYS A 469 33.39 -43.27 -39.62
CA LYS A 469 34.22 -43.42 -38.41
C LYS A 469 33.77 -42.54 -37.24
N GLY A 470 32.85 -41.61 -37.48
CA GLY A 470 32.36 -40.66 -36.46
C GLY A 470 33.11 -39.32 -36.40
N GLU A 471 34.05 -39.09 -37.32
CA GLU A 471 34.59 -37.75 -37.64
C GLU A 471 33.56 -37.00 -38.52
N ILE A 472 32.44 -36.70 -37.86
CA ILE A 472 31.42 -35.76 -38.29
C ILE A 472 31.96 -34.33 -38.05
N ASN A 473 31.53 -33.35 -38.85
CA ASN A 473 31.96 -31.95 -38.65
C ASN A 473 31.67 -31.52 -37.20
N SER A 474 32.55 -30.73 -36.55
CA SER A 474 32.45 -30.52 -35.09
C SER A 474 31.10 -29.98 -34.63
N GLU A 475 30.48 -29.11 -35.43
CA GLU A 475 29.14 -28.57 -35.22
C GLU A 475 28.02 -29.60 -35.45
N GLU A 476 28.13 -30.46 -36.48
CA GLU A 476 27.21 -31.57 -36.72
C GLU A 476 27.31 -32.62 -35.61
N LYS A 477 28.52 -32.85 -35.06
CA LYS A 477 28.71 -33.73 -33.91
C LYS A 477 28.11 -33.11 -32.65
N GLN A 478 28.38 -31.84 -32.36
CA GLN A 478 27.82 -31.14 -31.20
C GLN A 478 26.29 -31.05 -31.27
N THR A 479 25.70 -30.81 -32.44
CA THR A 479 24.23 -30.81 -32.60
C THR A 479 23.63 -32.20 -32.45
N LEU A 480 24.29 -33.27 -32.91
CA LEU A 480 23.86 -34.64 -32.64
C LEU A 480 24.04 -35.05 -31.18
N GLU A 481 25.14 -34.66 -30.51
CA GLU A 481 25.36 -34.91 -29.09
C GLU A 481 24.38 -34.11 -28.22
N ALA A 482 24.08 -32.86 -28.58
CA ALA A 482 23.01 -32.07 -27.97
C ALA A 482 21.64 -32.73 -28.18
N ARG A 483 21.33 -33.21 -29.40
CA ARG A 483 20.06 -33.91 -29.69
C ARG A 483 19.95 -35.24 -28.96
N ILE A 484 21.05 -35.96 -28.76
CA ILE A 484 21.12 -37.15 -27.90
C ILE A 484 20.94 -36.75 -26.42
N GLY A 485 21.46 -35.60 -26.00
CA GLY A 485 21.20 -35.01 -24.68
C GLY A 485 19.72 -34.69 -24.45
N GLU A 486 19.07 -34.00 -25.41
CA GLU A 486 17.62 -33.73 -25.41
C GLU A 486 16.79 -35.02 -25.41
N LEU A 487 17.14 -36.01 -26.24
CA LEU A 487 16.45 -37.30 -26.29
C LEU A 487 16.65 -38.14 -25.02
N LYS A 488 17.81 -38.06 -24.37
CA LYS A 488 18.03 -38.66 -23.04
C LYS A 488 17.28 -37.92 -21.95
N LYS A 489 17.28 -36.58 -21.95
CA LYS A 489 16.55 -35.77 -20.97
C LYS A 489 15.05 -36.04 -21.06
N THR A 490 14.50 -36.02 -22.28
CA THR A 490 13.08 -36.35 -22.51
C THR A 490 12.76 -37.82 -22.20
N LEU A 491 13.68 -38.77 -22.42
CA LEU A 491 13.51 -40.16 -21.96
C LEU A 491 13.40 -40.23 -20.43
N GLU A 492 14.25 -39.54 -19.69
CA GLU A 492 14.24 -39.53 -18.21
C GLU A 492 13.05 -38.74 -17.64
N GLU A 493 12.63 -37.66 -18.30
CA GLU A 493 11.36 -36.96 -18.04
C GLU A 493 10.14 -37.87 -18.28
N LYS A 494 10.18 -38.76 -19.29
CA LYS A 494 9.11 -39.76 -19.51
C LYS A 494 9.16 -40.93 -18.53
N LYS A 495 10.35 -41.42 -18.14
CA LYS A 495 10.49 -42.44 -17.08
C LYS A 495 9.96 -41.93 -15.74
N SER A 496 10.42 -40.77 -15.29
CA SER A 496 9.96 -40.17 -14.03
C SER A 496 8.47 -39.83 -14.05
N ALA A 497 7.90 -39.43 -15.20
CA ALA A 497 6.45 -39.33 -15.36
C ALA A 497 5.73 -40.69 -15.26
N VAL A 498 6.29 -41.77 -15.80
CA VAL A 498 5.75 -43.14 -15.64
C VAL A 498 5.86 -43.63 -14.19
N GLU A 499 6.97 -43.39 -13.50
CA GLU A 499 7.12 -43.72 -12.08
C GLU A 499 6.12 -42.96 -11.19
N LEU A 500 5.92 -41.67 -11.45
CA LEU A 500 4.89 -40.87 -10.79
C LEU A 500 3.48 -41.41 -11.08
N LEU A 501 3.17 -41.78 -12.32
CA LEU A 501 1.90 -42.41 -12.69
C LEU A 501 1.73 -43.79 -12.03
N GLU A 502 2.78 -44.60 -11.92
CA GLU A 502 2.73 -45.86 -11.16
C GLU A 502 2.47 -45.63 -9.67
N ILE A 503 3.09 -44.62 -9.06
CA ILE A 503 2.85 -44.25 -7.65
C ILE A 503 1.40 -43.77 -7.48
N GLN A 504 0.87 -42.98 -8.41
CA GLN A 504 -0.54 -42.56 -8.41
C GLN A 504 -1.50 -43.74 -8.61
N ILE A 505 -1.20 -44.67 -9.53
CA ILE A 505 -1.99 -45.90 -9.73
C ILE A 505 -1.97 -46.77 -8.46
N LYS A 506 -0.82 -46.90 -7.78
CA LYS A 506 -0.69 -47.63 -6.51
C LYS A 506 -1.47 -46.96 -5.38
N LYS A 507 -1.46 -45.62 -5.28
CA LYS A 507 -2.33 -44.86 -4.36
C LYS A 507 -3.81 -45.11 -4.66
N LEU A 508 -4.25 -44.88 -5.90
CA LEU A 508 -5.63 -45.07 -6.34
C LEU A 508 -6.12 -46.51 -6.14
N HIS A 509 -5.27 -47.51 -6.32
CA HIS A 509 -5.62 -48.91 -6.06
C HIS A 509 -5.87 -49.18 -4.56
N ASN A 510 -5.05 -48.61 -3.68
CA ASN A 510 -5.25 -48.67 -2.23
C ASN A 510 -6.53 -47.93 -1.81
N ASP A 511 -6.76 -46.72 -2.34
CA ASP A 511 -7.97 -45.94 -2.07
C ASP A 511 -9.23 -46.70 -2.50
N LEU A 512 -9.20 -47.31 -3.70
CA LEU A 512 -10.29 -48.15 -4.23
C LEU A 512 -10.50 -49.41 -3.37
N TYR A 513 -9.44 -50.02 -2.84
CA TYR A 513 -9.55 -51.11 -1.85
C TYR A 513 -10.23 -50.64 -0.55
N PHE A 514 -9.82 -49.49 0.01
CA PHE A 514 -10.44 -48.95 1.22
C PHE A 514 -11.91 -48.56 1.00
N ILE A 515 -12.24 -47.96 -0.15
CA ILE A 515 -13.62 -47.62 -0.54
C ILE A 515 -14.47 -48.90 -0.72
N LYS A 516 -13.93 -49.96 -1.33
CA LYS A 516 -14.63 -51.26 -1.40
C LYS A 516 -14.88 -51.85 -0.01
N LYS A 517 -13.92 -51.71 0.91
CA LYS A 517 -13.98 -52.25 2.28
C LYS A 517 -14.91 -51.45 3.21
N SER A 518 -15.05 -50.14 3.01
CA SER A 518 -16.10 -49.37 3.69
C SER A 518 -17.46 -49.64 3.06
N ASN A 519 -17.56 -49.73 1.73
CA ASN A 519 -18.83 -50.04 1.07
C ASN A 519 -19.36 -51.44 1.42
N SER A 520 -18.50 -52.46 1.61
CA SER A 520 -18.96 -53.77 2.08
C SER A 520 -19.55 -53.70 3.48
N LYS A 521 -18.89 -52.99 4.42
CA LYS A 521 -19.45 -52.75 5.77
C LYS A 521 -20.80 -52.02 5.71
N ASN A 522 -20.91 -51.00 4.87
CA ASN A 522 -22.17 -50.28 4.68
C ASN A 522 -23.28 -51.21 4.14
N CYS A 523 -22.95 -52.17 3.27
CA CYS A 523 -23.89 -53.20 2.82
C CYS A 523 -24.29 -54.16 3.95
N ASP A 524 -23.33 -54.61 4.77
CA ASP A 524 -23.59 -55.46 5.94
C ASP A 524 -24.51 -54.75 6.96
N GLU A 525 -24.22 -53.46 7.23
CA GLU A 525 -25.02 -52.58 8.08
C GLU A 525 -26.45 -52.41 7.52
N VAL A 526 -26.59 -52.07 6.23
CA VAL A 526 -27.89 -51.97 5.54
C VAL A 526 -28.67 -53.28 5.59
N GLN A 527 -28.02 -54.43 5.41
CA GLN A 527 -28.67 -55.74 5.50
C GLN A 527 -29.12 -56.07 6.94
N SER A 528 -28.34 -55.66 7.95
CA SER A 528 -28.75 -55.77 9.36
C SER A 528 -29.95 -54.88 9.70
N LEU A 529 -29.96 -53.62 9.23
CA LEU A 529 -31.06 -52.68 9.41
C LEU A 529 -32.32 -53.13 8.67
N MET A 530 -32.20 -53.65 7.45
CA MET A 530 -33.34 -54.18 6.70
C MET A 530 -33.92 -55.44 7.36
N SER A 531 -33.06 -56.26 7.97
CA SER A 531 -33.52 -57.39 8.81
C SER A 531 -34.27 -56.89 10.04
N LYS A 532 -33.80 -55.83 10.70
CA LYS A 532 -34.47 -55.23 11.86
C LYS A 532 -35.80 -54.55 11.50
N ILE A 533 -35.89 -53.91 10.33
CA ILE A 533 -37.14 -53.37 9.78
C ILE A 533 -38.16 -54.50 9.56
N ASN A 534 -37.72 -55.65 9.04
CA ASN A 534 -38.61 -56.81 8.85
C ASN A 534 -39.10 -57.40 10.18
N GLU A 535 -38.27 -57.46 11.23
CA GLU A 535 -38.71 -57.81 12.60
C GLU A 535 -39.77 -56.84 13.14
N LEU A 536 -39.53 -55.53 13.02
CA LEU A 536 -40.43 -54.49 13.51
C LEU A 536 -41.77 -54.48 12.75
N ASN A 537 -41.74 -54.69 11.43
CA ASN A 537 -42.93 -54.88 10.63
C ASN A 537 -43.73 -56.10 11.12
N LEU A 538 -43.09 -57.25 11.32
CA LEU A 538 -43.75 -58.47 11.81
C LEU A 538 -44.31 -58.31 13.24
N PHE A 539 -43.64 -57.55 14.10
CA PHE A 539 -44.17 -57.16 15.42
C PHE A 539 -45.40 -56.25 15.30
N SER A 540 -45.35 -55.23 14.44
CA SER A 540 -46.48 -54.34 14.16
C SER A 540 -47.69 -55.13 13.65
N ASP A 541 -47.48 -55.98 12.66
CA ASP A 541 -48.48 -56.85 12.03
C ASP A 541 -49.14 -57.81 13.03
N ARG A 542 -48.36 -58.28 14.02
CA ARG A 542 -48.85 -59.08 15.14
C ARG A 542 -49.68 -58.24 16.12
N SER A 543 -49.17 -57.07 16.53
CA SER A 543 -49.87 -56.16 17.44
C SER A 543 -51.21 -55.69 16.88
N GLU A 544 -51.29 -55.46 15.55
CA GLU A 544 -52.54 -55.17 14.86
C GLU A 544 -53.52 -56.34 14.91
N LYS A 545 -53.05 -57.58 14.67
CA LYS A 545 -53.91 -58.78 14.74
C LYS A 545 -54.44 -59.01 16.16
N GLU A 546 -53.64 -58.73 17.19
CA GLU A 546 -54.06 -58.78 18.59
C GLU A 546 -55.05 -57.64 18.93
N LEU A 547 -54.83 -56.41 18.45
CA LEU A 547 -55.76 -55.29 18.57
C LEU A 547 -57.11 -55.55 17.87
N ARG A 548 -57.10 -56.17 16.68
CA ARG A 548 -58.32 -56.56 15.95
C ARG A 548 -59.14 -57.59 16.74
N LYS A 549 -58.48 -58.59 17.36
CA LYS A 549 -59.14 -59.55 18.27
C LYS A 549 -59.74 -58.86 19.50
N ALA A 550 -59.00 -57.96 20.14
CA ALA A 550 -59.50 -57.20 21.30
C ALA A 550 -60.72 -56.31 20.95
N LYS A 551 -60.75 -55.75 19.74
CA LYS A 551 -61.91 -54.99 19.23
C LYS A 551 -63.15 -55.89 19.03
N ALA A 552 -62.99 -57.10 18.49
CA ALA A 552 -64.08 -58.06 18.35
C ALA A 552 -64.65 -58.47 19.73
N ILE A 553 -63.79 -58.92 20.66
CA ILE A 553 -64.20 -59.30 22.02
C ILE A 553 -64.94 -58.15 22.74
N LYS A 554 -64.50 -56.90 22.54
CA LYS A 554 -65.24 -55.72 23.06
C LYS A 554 -66.64 -55.58 22.44
N GLN A 555 -66.79 -55.83 21.14
CA GLN A 555 -68.09 -55.77 20.46
C GLN A 555 -69.02 -56.88 20.96
N ASP A 556 -68.51 -58.09 21.17
CA ASP A 556 -69.26 -59.22 21.72
C ASP A 556 -69.75 -58.91 23.16
N LEU A 557 -68.85 -58.45 24.03
CA LEU A 557 -69.20 -58.02 25.40
C LEU A 557 -70.19 -56.85 25.43
N MET A 558 -70.14 -55.94 24.46
CA MET A 558 -71.13 -54.87 24.32
C MET A 558 -72.50 -55.40 23.85
N ILE A 559 -72.56 -56.52 23.13
CA ILE A 559 -73.82 -57.18 22.77
C ILE A 559 -74.40 -57.89 24.00
N GLU A 560 -73.57 -58.61 24.78
CA GLU A 560 -73.98 -59.25 26.04
C GLU A 560 -74.52 -58.25 27.08
N ASP A 561 -73.84 -57.12 27.29
CA ASP A 561 -74.31 -56.03 28.15
C ASP A 561 -75.69 -55.48 27.72
N ASN A 562 -75.95 -55.39 26.41
CA ASN A 562 -77.27 -54.99 25.91
C ASN A 562 -78.35 -56.06 26.13
N PHE A 563 -78.02 -57.35 26.02
CA PHE A 563 -78.94 -58.44 26.40
C PHE A 563 -79.27 -58.42 27.90
N LEU A 564 -78.26 -58.31 28.77
CA LEU A 564 -78.45 -58.21 30.22
C LEU A 564 -79.30 -56.98 30.60
N LYS A 565 -79.13 -55.84 29.91
CA LYS A 565 -79.98 -54.65 30.08
C LYS A 565 -81.43 -54.87 29.67
N LEU A 566 -81.71 -55.72 28.68
CA LEU A 566 -83.08 -56.10 28.31
C LEU A 566 -83.69 -57.06 29.35
N GLU A 567 -82.92 -58.01 29.88
CA GLU A 567 -83.36 -58.90 30.96
C GLU A 567 -83.68 -58.14 32.25
N VAL A 568 -82.81 -57.19 32.65
CA VAL A 568 -83.04 -56.31 33.80
C VAL A 568 -84.29 -55.43 33.63
N LYS A 569 -84.58 -54.93 32.40
CA LYS A 569 -85.83 -54.22 32.11
C LYS A 569 -87.03 -55.14 32.29
N ARG A 570 -87.02 -56.33 31.68
CA ARG A 570 -88.10 -57.32 31.77
C ARG A 570 -88.36 -57.75 33.22
N ALA A 571 -87.31 -57.97 34.01
CA ALA A 571 -87.44 -58.29 35.43
C ALA A 571 -88.04 -57.13 36.24
N ARG A 572 -87.70 -55.89 35.90
CA ARG A 572 -88.27 -54.68 36.53
C ARG A 572 -89.74 -54.47 36.16
N GLU A 573 -90.11 -54.70 34.91
CA GLU A 573 -91.51 -54.65 34.44
C GLU A 573 -92.38 -55.70 35.16
N MET A 574 -91.87 -56.94 35.30
CA MET A 574 -92.51 -57.99 36.11
C MET A 574 -92.67 -57.58 37.59
N LEU A 575 -91.66 -56.94 38.19
CA LEU A 575 -91.72 -56.45 39.57
C LEU A 575 -92.76 -55.33 39.73
N HIS A 576 -92.84 -54.38 38.79
CA HIS A 576 -93.86 -53.32 38.82
C HIS A 576 -95.28 -53.89 38.70
N SER A 577 -95.50 -54.86 37.80
CA SER A 577 -96.78 -55.57 37.71
C SER A 577 -97.18 -56.25 39.02
N LYS A 578 -96.24 -56.87 39.75
CA LYS A 578 -96.51 -57.45 41.07
C LYS A 578 -96.72 -56.42 42.18
N ALA A 579 -96.06 -55.26 42.12
CA ALA A 579 -96.35 -54.14 43.02
C ALA A 579 -97.77 -53.59 42.82
N GLU A 580 -98.23 -53.48 41.57
CA GLU A 580 -99.60 -53.07 41.25
C GLU A 580 -100.66 -54.09 41.72
N GLU A 581 -100.40 -55.39 41.55
CA GLU A 581 -101.25 -56.45 42.09
C GLU A 581 -101.42 -56.31 43.61
N VAL A 582 -100.30 -56.21 44.36
CA VAL A 582 -100.29 -56.06 45.83
C VAL A 582 -101.03 -54.78 46.26
N LEU A 583 -100.76 -53.65 45.61
CA LEU A 583 -101.41 -52.37 45.90
C LEU A 583 -102.93 -52.42 45.59
N SER A 584 -103.36 -53.24 44.62
CA SER A 584 -104.79 -53.50 44.37
C SER A 584 -105.44 -54.36 45.47
N LEU A 585 -104.69 -55.29 46.09
CA LEU A 585 -105.17 -56.12 47.20
C LEU A 585 -105.25 -55.32 48.49
N GLU A 586 -104.26 -54.46 48.75
CA GLU A 586 -104.26 -53.59 49.93
C GLU A 586 -105.39 -52.56 49.88
N LYS A 587 -105.68 -51.96 48.72
CA LYS A 587 -106.88 -51.11 48.54
C LYS A 587 -108.18 -51.84 48.88
N ARG A 588 -108.36 -53.09 48.43
CA ARG A 588 -109.53 -53.91 48.78
C ARG A 588 -109.59 -54.23 50.29
N LYS A 589 -108.45 -54.53 50.91
CA LYS A 589 -108.33 -54.77 52.36
C LYS A 589 -108.77 -53.55 53.17
N GLN A 590 -108.31 -52.35 52.80
CA GLN A 590 -108.72 -51.10 53.48
C GLN A 590 -110.22 -50.83 53.33
N GLN A 591 -110.77 -50.99 52.11
CA GLN A 591 -112.22 -50.85 51.86
C GLN A 591 -113.06 -51.79 52.73
N LEU A 592 -112.60 -53.02 52.96
CA LEU A 592 -113.27 -53.98 53.85
C LEU A 592 -113.19 -53.59 55.34
N TYR A 593 -112.08 -52.97 55.79
CA TYR A 593 -111.99 -52.46 57.16
C TYR A 593 -112.92 -51.27 57.39
N THR A 594 -112.96 -50.28 56.48
CA THR A 594 -113.86 -49.12 56.61
C THR A 594 -115.33 -49.57 56.69
N ALA A 595 -115.75 -50.48 55.81
CA ALA A 595 -117.11 -51.05 55.85
C ALA A 595 -117.40 -51.87 57.13
N MET A 596 -116.36 -52.42 57.79
CA MET A 596 -116.51 -53.10 59.08
C MET A 596 -116.62 -52.10 60.24
N GLU A 597 -115.86 -51.00 60.23
CA GLU A 597 -115.97 -49.93 61.22
C GLU A 597 -117.30 -49.19 61.14
N GLU A 598 -117.81 -48.90 59.93
CA GLU A 598 -119.15 -48.35 59.70
C GLU A 598 -120.23 -49.23 60.36
N ARG A 599 -120.18 -50.55 60.16
CA ARG A 599 -121.12 -51.49 60.80
C ARG A 599 -120.96 -51.58 62.33
N ILE A 600 -119.74 -51.42 62.86
CA ILE A 600 -119.51 -51.37 64.31
C ILE A 600 -120.14 -50.09 64.90
N GLU A 601 -120.02 -48.96 64.22
CA GLU A 601 -120.59 -47.69 64.69
C GLU A 601 -122.13 -47.67 64.56
N GLU A 602 -122.71 -48.25 63.51
CA GLU A 602 -124.16 -48.48 63.43
C GLU A 602 -124.69 -49.31 64.62
N ILE A 603 -124.03 -50.44 64.93
CA ILE A 603 -124.39 -51.29 66.07
C ILE A 603 -124.25 -50.52 67.40
N LYS A 604 -123.24 -49.65 67.51
CA LYS A 604 -123.01 -48.76 68.67
C LYS A 604 -124.11 -47.70 68.80
N VAL A 605 -124.61 -47.13 67.70
CA VAL A 605 -125.78 -46.23 67.68
C VAL A 605 -127.07 -46.97 68.07
N HIS A 606 -127.30 -48.18 67.57
CA HIS A 606 -128.44 -48.99 68.02
C HIS A 606 -128.35 -49.33 69.52
N LYS A 607 -127.14 -49.58 70.03
CA LYS A 607 -126.89 -49.85 71.45
C LYS A 607 -127.11 -48.60 72.33
N THR A 608 -126.74 -47.40 71.88
CA THR A 608 -127.04 -46.15 72.63
C THR A 608 -128.52 -45.79 72.56
N MET A 609 -129.22 -46.09 71.46
CA MET A 609 -130.68 -45.96 71.37
C MET A 609 -131.41 -46.92 72.33
N LEU A 610 -130.97 -48.18 72.45
CA LEU A 610 -131.51 -49.10 73.45
C LEU A 610 -131.20 -48.63 74.88
N ALA A 611 -130.01 -48.09 75.13
CA ALA A 611 -129.65 -47.51 76.42
C ALA A 611 -130.47 -46.25 76.77
N SER A 612 -130.86 -45.44 75.78
CA SER A 612 -131.75 -44.29 76.03
C SER A 612 -133.20 -44.72 76.26
N GLN A 613 -133.70 -45.76 75.58
CA GLN A 613 -135.00 -46.37 75.89
C GLN A 613 -135.03 -46.94 77.33
N ILE A 614 -133.97 -47.64 77.76
CA ILE A 614 -133.83 -48.08 79.16
C ILE A 614 -133.84 -46.88 80.11
N ARG A 615 -133.11 -45.80 79.81
CA ARG A 615 -133.14 -44.56 80.61
C ARG A 615 -134.53 -43.93 80.68
N TYR A 616 -135.33 -43.93 79.61
CA TYR A 616 -136.71 -43.44 79.67
C TYR A 616 -137.57 -44.29 80.59
N VAL A 617 -137.48 -45.63 80.52
CA VAL A 617 -138.21 -46.53 81.42
C VAL A 617 -137.75 -46.38 82.88
N ASP A 618 -136.44 -46.20 83.12
CA ASP A 618 -135.91 -45.89 84.45
C ASP A 618 -136.34 -44.50 84.93
N GLN A 619 -136.49 -43.52 84.03
CA GLN A 619 -136.98 -42.19 84.36
C GLN A 619 -138.49 -42.19 84.62
N ASP A 620 -139.29 -43.02 83.95
CA ASP A 620 -140.71 -43.23 84.30
C ASP A 620 -140.85 -43.97 85.63
N ARG A 621 -139.98 -44.95 85.91
CA ARG A 621 -139.87 -45.57 87.24
C ARG A 621 -139.48 -44.54 88.31
N GLN A 622 -138.57 -43.62 87.99
CA GLN A 622 -138.23 -42.48 88.87
C GLN A 622 -139.39 -41.48 88.98
N ASN A 623 -140.16 -41.22 87.93
CA ASN A 623 -141.33 -40.34 87.96
C ASN A 623 -142.42 -40.91 88.86
N ILE A 624 -142.72 -42.21 88.77
CA ILE A 624 -143.66 -42.90 89.67
C ILE A 624 -143.13 -42.90 91.12
N SER A 625 -141.83 -43.14 91.30
CA SER A 625 -141.19 -43.02 92.63
C SER A 625 -141.17 -41.57 93.14
N ALA A 626 -141.12 -40.58 92.26
CA ALA A 626 -141.16 -39.16 92.57
C ALA A 626 -142.59 -38.70 92.88
N GLU A 627 -143.62 -39.21 92.22
CA GLU A 627 -145.02 -39.01 92.61
C GLU A 627 -145.27 -39.60 94.01
N PHE A 628 -144.77 -40.82 94.28
CA PHE A 628 -144.82 -41.41 95.62
C PHE A 628 -144.06 -40.54 96.64
N HIS A 629 -142.86 -40.07 96.31
CA HIS A 629 -142.11 -39.12 97.14
C HIS A 629 -142.69 -37.70 97.17
N GLU A 630 -143.58 -37.30 96.25
CA GLU A 630 -144.26 -36.00 96.27
C GLU A 630 -145.58 -36.06 97.05
N ARG A 631 -146.23 -37.23 97.12
CA ARG A 631 -147.26 -37.53 98.14
C ARG A 631 -146.64 -37.42 99.55
N LEU A 632 -145.45 -38.00 99.75
CA LEU A 632 -144.64 -37.84 100.97
C LEU A 632 -144.16 -36.39 101.18
N SER A 633 -143.65 -35.73 100.14
CA SER A 633 -143.13 -34.36 100.23
C SER A 633 -144.24 -33.31 100.36
N LYS A 634 -145.51 -33.62 100.02
CA LYS A 634 -146.66 -32.79 100.40
C LYS A 634 -146.98 -32.93 101.90
N ILE A 635 -146.77 -34.10 102.50
CA ILE A 635 -146.84 -34.28 103.96
C ILE A 635 -145.70 -33.51 104.65
N ASP A 636 -144.46 -33.58 104.13
CA ASP A 636 -143.32 -32.87 104.74
C ASP A 636 -143.24 -31.37 104.37
N LYS A 637 -143.74 -30.91 103.22
CA LYS A 637 -143.84 -29.46 102.93
C LYS A 637 -144.94 -28.77 103.74
N LEU A 638 -145.92 -29.52 104.25
CA LEU A 638 -146.83 -29.05 105.31
C LEU A 638 -146.11 -28.88 106.66
N LYS A 639 -145.02 -29.64 106.94
CA LYS A 639 -144.14 -29.41 108.09
C LYS A 639 -143.15 -28.25 107.83
N ASN A 640 -142.40 -28.28 106.73
CA ASN A 640 -141.23 -27.39 106.59
C ASN A 640 -141.60 -25.98 106.10
N ARG A 641 -142.81 -25.77 105.55
CA ARG A 641 -143.38 -24.41 105.35
C ARG A 641 -143.69 -23.70 106.68
N TYR A 642 -143.70 -24.43 107.79
CA TYR A 642 -143.81 -23.91 109.15
C TYR A 642 -142.47 -23.33 109.67
N GLU A 643 -141.35 -23.52 108.95
CA GLU A 643 -140.01 -23.45 109.54
C GLU A 643 -139.04 -22.46 108.86
N ILE A 644 -138.89 -22.47 107.52
CA ILE A 644 -137.81 -21.70 106.84
C ILE A 644 -138.35 -20.65 105.85
N LEU A 645 -138.44 -19.42 106.33
CA LEU A 645 -138.69 -18.17 105.59
C LEU A 645 -137.39 -17.31 105.52
N THR A 646 -136.21 -17.94 105.60
CA THR A 646 -135.09 -17.38 106.41
C THR A 646 -133.70 -17.23 105.69
N VAL A 647 -133.54 -16.24 104.77
CA VAL A 647 -132.28 -15.45 104.42
C VAL A 647 -131.15 -16.00 103.43
N VAL A 648 -130.54 -15.19 102.48
CA VAL A 648 -129.61 -15.57 101.29
C VAL A 648 -128.64 -14.43 100.65
N MET A 649 -127.43 -14.68 99.95
CA MET A 649 -126.56 -13.93 98.84
C MET A 649 -124.91 -14.02 98.89
N MET A 650 -123.84 -13.63 98.05
CA MET A 650 -123.36 -13.20 96.61
C MET A 650 -121.73 -13.05 96.31
N PRO A 651 -121.12 -12.86 95.05
CA PRO A 651 -119.63 -12.77 94.58
C PRO A 651 -119.11 -11.48 93.73
N PRO A 652 -118.01 -11.24 92.84
CA PRO A 652 -116.70 -11.84 92.21
C PRO A 652 -115.36 -10.90 92.17
N GLU A 653 -114.28 -10.65 91.28
CA GLU A 653 -113.47 -10.93 89.96
C GLU A 653 -112.04 -10.10 89.90
N GLY A 654 -110.93 -9.93 89.04
CA GLY A 654 -110.12 -10.28 87.74
C GLY A 654 -108.94 -9.19 87.36
N GLU A 655 -107.88 -9.04 86.43
CA GLU A 655 -106.78 -9.65 85.47
C GLU A 655 -105.75 -8.50 84.89
N GLU A 656 -104.60 -8.41 84.06
CA GLU A 656 -103.42 -9.06 83.26
C GLU A 656 -102.23 -7.99 82.85
N GLU A 657 -101.15 -7.88 81.95
CA GLU A 657 -100.37 -8.46 80.72
C GLU A 657 -99.00 -7.65 80.27
N LYS A 658 -97.88 -8.09 79.52
CA LYS A 658 -96.77 -7.31 78.66
C LYS A 658 -95.45 -7.97 77.95
N THR A 659 -94.38 -7.24 77.39
CA THR A 659 -93.30 -7.62 76.31
C THR A 659 -91.72 -7.36 76.47
N GLN A 660 -90.75 -8.04 75.75
CA GLN A 660 -89.28 -7.71 75.56
C GLN A 660 -88.49 -8.38 74.35
N ALA A 661 -87.65 -7.68 73.52
CA ALA A 661 -86.72 -8.32 72.52
C ALA A 661 -85.55 -7.50 71.83
N TYR A 662 -85.65 -6.19 71.61
CA TYR A 662 -84.95 -5.43 70.53
C TYR A 662 -83.40 -5.25 70.60
N TYR A 663 -82.75 -5.41 71.76
CA TYR A 663 -81.45 -4.75 72.01
C TYR A 663 -80.17 -5.51 71.59
N VAL A 664 -80.24 -6.81 71.27
CA VAL A 664 -79.05 -7.67 71.15
C VAL A 664 -78.20 -7.38 69.89
N ILE A 665 -78.82 -6.92 68.80
CA ILE A 665 -78.16 -6.85 67.48
C ILE A 665 -77.12 -5.71 67.37
N LYS A 666 -77.23 -4.64 68.18
CA LYS A 666 -76.37 -3.46 68.03
C LYS A 666 -74.91 -3.67 68.49
N ALA A 667 -74.66 -4.60 69.42
CA ALA A 667 -73.36 -4.71 70.10
C ALA A 667 -72.25 -5.41 69.30
N ALA A 668 -72.51 -5.87 68.07
CA ALA A 668 -71.61 -6.76 67.33
C ALA A 668 -70.58 -6.07 66.41
N GLN A 669 -70.82 -4.81 65.99
CA GLN A 669 -70.04 -4.19 64.90
C GLN A 669 -68.81 -3.39 65.36
N GLU A 670 -68.81 -2.83 66.56
CA GLU A 670 -67.74 -1.94 67.06
C GLU A 670 -66.40 -2.67 67.39
N LYS A 671 -66.34 -4.00 67.24
CA LYS A 671 -65.19 -4.81 67.70
C LYS A 671 -64.10 -5.05 66.64
N GLU A 672 -64.37 -4.81 65.36
CA GLU A 672 -63.42 -5.14 64.27
C GLU A 672 -62.53 -3.95 63.84
N GLU A 673 -62.94 -2.72 64.11
CA GLU A 673 -62.20 -1.52 63.67
C GLU A 673 -60.94 -1.26 64.51
N LEU A 674 -61.03 -1.47 65.83
CA LEU A 674 -59.95 -1.19 66.81
C LEU A 674 -58.67 -2.03 66.64
N GLN A 675 -58.68 -3.09 65.82
CA GLN A 675 -57.53 -3.98 65.64
C GLN A 675 -56.61 -3.59 64.46
N LYS A 676 -56.92 -2.52 63.70
CA LYS A 676 -56.09 -2.07 62.56
C LYS A 676 -55.14 -0.90 62.85
N GLU A 677 -55.29 -0.20 63.98
CA GLU A 677 -54.46 0.97 64.28
C GLU A 677 -53.12 0.60 64.96
N GLY A 678 -53.08 -0.52 65.70
CA GLY A 678 -51.90 -0.95 66.48
C GLY A 678 -50.63 -1.14 65.65
N ASP A 679 -50.73 -1.88 64.53
CA ASP A 679 -49.60 -2.23 63.66
C ASP A 679 -48.89 -1.02 63.03
N SER A 680 -49.45 0.20 63.14
CA SER A 680 -48.93 1.41 62.50
C SER A 680 -47.87 2.17 63.32
N LEU A 681 -47.77 1.92 64.63
CA LEU A 681 -46.98 2.76 65.54
C LEU A 681 -45.56 2.22 65.79
N ASP A 682 -45.38 0.91 65.93
CA ASP A 682 -44.07 0.29 66.23
C ASP A 682 -43.02 0.54 65.13
N ALA A 683 -43.45 0.83 63.90
CA ALA A 683 -42.59 1.16 62.77
C ALA A 683 -41.77 2.46 62.93
N LYS A 684 -42.11 3.36 63.89
CA LYS A 684 -41.51 4.70 64.00
C LYS A 684 -40.36 4.84 65.00
N ILE A 685 -40.14 3.88 65.90
CA ILE A 685 -39.24 4.08 67.06
C ILE A 685 -37.76 3.80 66.74
N ASN A 686 -37.45 2.93 65.77
CA ASN A 686 -36.07 2.55 65.43
C ASN A 686 -35.31 3.57 64.55
N LYS A 687 -35.69 4.86 64.59
CA LYS A 687 -34.89 6.00 64.10
C LYS A 687 -35.07 7.23 65.01
N ALA A 688 -34.21 7.56 65.97
CA ALA A 688 -32.83 7.09 66.18
C ALA A 688 -31.90 7.45 64.98
N GLU A 689 -30.62 7.79 65.10
CA GLU A 689 -29.67 7.61 66.19
C GLU A 689 -28.67 8.80 66.27
N LYS A 690 -28.03 8.97 67.44
CA LYS A 690 -26.56 9.01 67.72
C LYS A 690 -25.54 9.71 66.78
N GLU A 691 -25.88 10.25 65.61
CA GLU A 691 -24.86 10.56 64.57
C GLU A 691 -24.06 11.86 64.77
N ILE A 692 -24.65 12.96 65.28
CA ILE A 692 -24.10 14.32 65.04
C ILE A 692 -23.24 14.89 66.20
N TYR A 693 -23.31 14.34 67.41
CA TYR A 693 -22.75 14.97 68.64
C TYR A 693 -21.20 14.94 68.79
N ALA A 694 -20.44 14.60 67.74
CA ALA A 694 -19.03 14.22 67.86
C ALA A 694 -17.98 15.18 67.23
N LEU A 695 -18.39 16.21 66.48
CA LEU A 695 -17.51 16.86 65.48
C LEU A 695 -16.87 18.23 65.86
N GLU A 696 -17.17 18.81 67.03
CA GLU A 696 -17.09 20.27 67.20
C GLU A 696 -15.83 20.83 67.94
N ASN A 697 -15.02 20.01 68.62
CA ASN A 697 -14.14 20.50 69.70
C ASN A 697 -12.67 20.87 69.35
N THR A 698 -12.17 20.67 68.13
CA THR A 698 -10.71 20.60 67.87
C THR A 698 -10.03 21.89 67.37
N LEU A 699 -10.73 23.03 67.30
CA LEU A 699 -10.34 24.13 66.39
C LEU A 699 -9.60 25.34 67.04
N GLN A 700 -9.59 25.50 68.37
CA GLN A 700 -9.26 26.79 69.01
C GLN A 700 -7.78 27.05 69.38
N VAL A 701 -6.86 26.11 69.18
CA VAL A 701 -5.48 26.14 69.74
C VAL A 701 -4.59 27.32 69.29
N LEU A 702 -4.75 27.78 68.05
CA LEU A 702 -3.57 28.08 67.23
C LEU A 702 -3.06 29.54 67.24
N ASN A 703 -3.82 30.49 67.79
CA ASN A 703 -3.70 31.90 67.37
C ASN A 703 -2.63 32.77 68.07
N ASN A 704 -2.18 32.43 69.28
CA ASN A 704 -1.45 33.40 70.14
C ASN A 704 0.06 33.49 69.88
N CYS A 705 0.60 32.67 68.99
CA CYS A 705 2.02 32.37 68.88
C CYS A 705 2.86 33.36 68.04
N ASN A 706 2.23 34.36 67.40
CA ASN A 706 2.82 35.06 66.24
C ASN A 706 2.91 36.60 66.34
N ASN A 707 3.10 37.15 67.54
CA ASN A 707 3.62 38.51 67.74
C ASN A 707 5.08 38.71 67.28
N ASN A 708 5.63 37.76 66.51
CA ASN A 708 6.84 37.04 66.92
C ASN A 708 7.85 36.84 65.77
N TYR A 709 8.00 37.83 64.88
CA TYR A 709 9.24 37.95 64.09
C TYR A 709 9.58 39.41 63.74
N LYS A 710 10.46 40.03 64.54
CA LYS A 710 10.78 41.47 64.43
C LYS A 710 12.24 41.90 64.65
N GLN A 711 13.11 41.08 65.25
CA GLN A 711 14.38 41.55 65.85
C GLN A 711 15.64 41.04 65.10
N SER A 712 15.70 41.01 63.76
CA SER A 712 16.63 40.09 63.03
C SER A 712 17.60 40.54 61.90
N PHE A 713 17.46 41.64 61.13
CA PHE A 713 18.21 41.82 59.84
C PHE A 713 18.81 43.23 59.57
N LYS A 714 19.95 43.36 58.85
CA LYS A 714 20.53 44.67 58.40
C LYS A 714 21.73 44.75 57.37
N LYS A 715 22.44 43.67 56.95
CA LYS A 715 23.49 43.54 55.88
C LYS A 715 24.79 44.43 55.91
N VAL A 716 25.93 43.96 55.37
CA VAL A 716 27.30 44.58 55.53
C VAL A 716 28.08 45.06 54.27
N THR A 717 29.36 45.41 54.46
CA THR A 717 30.50 45.85 53.61
C THR A 717 31.50 44.72 53.20
N PRO A 718 32.47 44.94 52.27
CA PRO A 718 33.07 43.85 51.48
C PRO A 718 34.55 43.50 51.78
N SER A 719 34.85 42.47 52.58
CA SER A 719 36.25 42.05 52.86
C SER A 719 36.41 40.61 53.44
N SER A 720 35.74 39.60 52.89
CA SER A 720 35.91 38.18 53.27
C SER A 720 36.26 37.34 52.03
N ASP A 721 36.47 36.03 52.17
CA ASP A 721 36.74 35.07 51.06
C ASP A 721 35.70 35.15 49.93
N GLU A 722 34.51 35.60 50.30
CA GLU A 722 33.38 35.90 49.44
C GLU A 722 33.67 37.05 48.44
N TYR A 723 34.83 37.70 48.55
CA TYR A 723 35.42 38.61 47.57
C TYR A 723 36.35 37.92 46.54
N GLU A 724 36.97 36.78 46.85
CA GLU A 724 37.55 35.93 45.80
C GLU A 724 36.46 35.14 45.09
N ASN A 725 35.45 34.70 45.85
CA ASN A 725 34.20 34.24 45.27
C ASN A 725 33.46 35.36 44.51
N LYS A 726 33.71 36.65 44.79
CA LYS A 726 33.34 37.79 43.90
C LYS A 726 34.17 37.88 42.64
N ILE A 727 35.49 37.63 42.67
CA ILE A 727 36.35 37.84 41.50
C ILE A 727 36.08 36.78 40.42
N GLN A 728 36.10 35.49 40.75
CA GLN A 728 35.77 34.46 39.73
C GLN A 728 34.26 34.49 39.38
N LEU A 729 33.45 35.21 40.15
CA LEU A 729 32.10 35.58 39.74
C LEU A 729 32.12 36.71 38.74
N GLU A 730 32.78 37.82 39.03
CA GLU A 730 32.97 38.89 38.06
C GLU A 730 33.68 38.39 36.80
N GLU A 731 34.37 37.24 36.85
CA GLU A 731 34.81 36.44 35.70
C GLU A 731 33.68 35.60 35.06
N GLN A 732 32.95 34.75 35.80
CA GLN A 732 31.80 34.00 35.29
C GLN A 732 30.78 34.94 34.63
N LYS A 733 30.38 35.96 35.38
CA LYS A 733 29.63 37.14 35.00
C LYS A 733 30.29 37.92 33.89
N ARG A 734 31.61 38.11 33.81
CA ARG A 734 32.20 38.67 32.57
C ARG A 734 31.91 37.77 31.38
N THR A 735 32.00 36.45 31.50
CA THR A 735 31.61 35.54 30.40
C THR A 735 30.10 35.50 30.16
N ALA A 736 29.27 35.70 31.19
CA ALA A 736 27.81 35.69 31.10
C ALA A 736 27.28 37.03 30.57
N ASP A 737 27.88 38.16 30.99
CA ASP A 737 27.80 39.49 30.40
C ASP A 737 28.48 39.54 29.05
N GLU A 738 29.43 38.69 28.69
CA GLU A 738 29.96 38.60 27.32
C GLU A 738 29.03 37.78 26.44
N LYS A 739 28.49 36.66 26.93
CA LYS A 739 27.40 35.93 26.27
C LYS A 739 26.12 36.78 26.20
N HIS A 740 25.86 37.63 27.17
CA HIS A 740 24.72 38.57 27.21
C HIS A 740 25.03 39.85 26.45
N ARG A 741 26.25 40.38 26.39
CA ARG A 741 26.68 41.44 25.44
C ARG A 741 26.87 40.90 24.03
N HIS A 742 27.00 39.59 23.84
CA HIS A 742 27.01 38.92 22.54
C HIS A 742 25.60 38.52 22.12
N LYS A 743 24.69 38.24 23.06
CA LYS A 743 23.24 38.14 22.80
C LYS A 743 22.53 39.48 22.74
N GLN A 744 23.02 40.53 23.39
CA GLN A 744 22.64 41.93 23.18
C GLN A 744 23.44 42.55 22.03
N ARG A 745 24.45 41.87 21.50
CA ARG A 745 24.95 42.15 20.15
C ARG A 745 24.08 41.42 19.16
N GLN A 746 23.82 40.12 19.24
CA GLN A 746 22.84 39.45 18.37
C GLN A 746 21.43 40.06 18.45
N ILE A 747 20.97 40.57 19.59
CA ILE A 747 19.69 41.28 19.69
C ILE A 747 19.82 42.72 19.17
N ARG A 748 20.98 43.39 19.25
CA ARG A 748 21.17 44.67 18.57
C ARG A 748 21.50 44.54 17.09
N GLU A 749 22.14 43.47 16.65
CA GLU A 749 22.37 43.09 15.27
C GLU A 749 21.02 42.67 14.68
N LEU A 750 20.22 41.86 15.36
CA LEU A 750 18.83 41.57 14.95
C LEU A 750 17.88 42.76 15.13
N GLN A 751 18.13 43.73 16.03
CA GLN A 751 17.36 44.97 16.11
C GLN A 751 17.87 46.04 15.15
N GLU A 752 19.12 46.01 14.71
CA GLU A 752 19.71 46.86 13.67
C GLU A 752 19.46 46.23 12.29
N ASP A 753 19.20 44.92 12.20
CA ASP A 753 18.68 44.19 11.03
C ASP A 753 17.17 44.35 10.95
N ILE A 754 16.41 44.23 12.05
CA ILE A 754 14.99 44.59 12.06
C ILE A 754 14.85 46.09 11.82
N GLN A 755 15.61 46.95 12.49
CA GLN A 755 15.51 48.39 12.28
C GLN A 755 16.20 48.86 11.00
N SER A 756 17.09 48.09 10.35
CA SER A 756 17.51 48.35 8.96
C SER A 756 16.59 47.69 7.93
N MET A 757 15.82 46.65 8.26
CA MET A 757 14.70 46.19 7.43
C MET A 757 13.46 47.06 7.59
N GLU A 758 13.24 47.68 8.74
CA GLU A 758 12.22 48.72 8.97
C GLU A 758 12.68 50.07 8.44
N ASN A 759 13.97 50.43 8.55
CA ASN A 759 14.48 51.63 7.87
C ASN A 759 14.63 51.39 6.36
N THR A 760 14.93 50.19 5.85
CA THR A 760 14.85 49.93 4.40
C THR A 760 13.42 49.73 3.94
N LEU A 761 12.48 49.23 4.75
CA LEU A 761 11.05 49.30 4.44
C LEU A 761 10.56 50.74 4.46
N ALA A 762 10.90 51.55 5.46
CA ALA A 762 10.54 52.97 5.54
C ALA A 762 11.27 53.79 4.48
N VAL A 763 12.49 53.42 4.06
CA VAL A 763 13.17 54.00 2.90
C VAL A 763 12.60 53.45 1.59
N ILE A 764 12.07 52.22 1.51
CA ILE A 764 11.36 51.71 0.33
C ILE A 764 9.95 52.28 0.25
N GLU A 765 9.29 52.58 1.36
CA GLU A 765 8.02 53.31 1.44
C GLU A 765 8.24 54.80 1.17
N HIS A 766 9.30 55.40 1.70
CA HIS A 766 9.68 56.78 1.38
C HIS A 766 10.25 56.89 -0.03
N VAL A 767 10.91 55.88 -0.60
CA VAL A 767 11.35 55.84 -2.00
C VAL A 767 10.21 55.47 -2.93
N THR A 768 9.26 54.59 -2.58
CA THR A 768 8.08 54.37 -3.42
C THR A 768 7.12 55.54 -3.32
N ASN A 769 6.93 56.17 -2.15
CA ASN A 769 6.19 57.44 -2.05
C ASN A 769 6.95 58.59 -2.73
N ASN A 770 8.27 58.69 -2.63
CA ASN A 770 9.04 59.69 -3.39
C ASN A 770 9.17 59.35 -4.87
N VAL A 771 9.06 58.10 -5.31
CA VAL A 771 8.94 57.73 -6.72
C VAL A 771 7.52 57.99 -7.20
N LYS A 772 6.49 57.88 -6.35
CA LYS A 772 5.10 58.23 -6.66
C LYS A 772 4.90 59.75 -6.71
N ILE A 773 5.53 60.48 -5.80
CA ILE A 773 5.65 61.95 -5.82
C ILE A 773 6.50 62.36 -7.02
N LYS A 774 7.74 61.90 -7.18
CA LYS A 774 8.58 62.20 -8.35
C LYS A 774 7.97 61.73 -9.67
N LEU A 775 7.12 60.70 -9.70
CA LEU A 775 6.39 60.31 -10.92
C LEU A 775 5.22 61.25 -11.18
N SER A 776 4.52 61.75 -10.15
CA SER A 776 3.55 62.85 -10.31
C SER A 776 4.23 64.17 -10.71
N GLU A 777 5.39 64.49 -10.13
CA GLU A 777 6.20 65.67 -10.46
C GLU A 777 6.88 65.55 -11.82
N LYS A 778 7.32 64.35 -12.24
CA LYS A 778 7.85 64.11 -13.59
C LYS A 778 6.74 63.94 -14.62
N GLN A 779 5.52 63.54 -14.26
CA GLN A 779 4.35 63.69 -15.13
C GLN A 779 4.00 65.18 -15.30
N ALA A 780 3.93 65.96 -14.22
CA ALA A 780 3.70 67.40 -14.27
C ALA A 780 4.82 68.14 -15.04
N TYR A 781 6.08 67.80 -14.78
CA TYR A 781 7.25 68.39 -15.44
C TYR A 781 7.42 67.88 -16.89
N SER A 782 7.04 66.64 -17.22
CA SER A 782 6.97 66.20 -18.62
C SER A 782 5.83 66.89 -19.36
N PHE A 783 4.70 67.16 -18.71
CA PHE A 783 3.62 67.96 -19.27
C PHE A 783 4.07 69.40 -19.50
N GLN A 784 4.75 70.00 -18.50
CA GLN A 784 5.32 71.34 -18.58
C GLN A 784 6.43 71.45 -19.64
N LEU A 785 7.36 70.48 -19.74
CA LEU A 785 8.35 70.40 -20.82
C LEU A 785 7.72 70.15 -22.18
N SER A 786 6.65 69.36 -22.31
CA SER A 786 5.97 69.18 -23.59
C SER A 786 5.37 70.50 -24.07
N ARG A 787 4.74 71.25 -23.16
CA ARG A 787 4.21 72.58 -23.39
C ARG A 787 5.32 73.59 -23.71
N GLU A 788 6.42 73.60 -22.96
CA GLU A 788 7.56 74.48 -23.21
C GLU A 788 8.23 74.15 -24.55
N THR A 789 8.33 72.87 -24.93
CA THR A 789 8.84 72.44 -26.24
C THR A 789 7.95 72.98 -27.37
N ASP A 790 6.62 72.93 -27.21
CA ASP A 790 5.68 73.52 -28.16
C ASP A 790 5.74 75.06 -28.19
N GLU A 791 5.97 75.72 -27.05
CA GLU A 791 6.24 77.17 -26.95
C GLU A 791 7.66 77.57 -27.44
N GLN A 792 8.57 76.62 -27.68
CA GLN A 792 9.94 76.84 -28.17
C GLN A 792 10.13 76.53 -29.66
N LYS A 793 9.37 75.59 -30.24
CA LYS A 793 9.33 75.34 -31.71
C LYS A 793 9.24 76.65 -32.54
N PRO A 794 8.29 77.58 -32.29
CA PRO A 794 8.17 78.84 -33.04
C PRO A 794 9.24 79.90 -32.68
N LYS A 795 10.17 79.61 -31.76
CA LYS A 795 11.37 80.43 -31.49
C LYS A 795 12.58 79.84 -32.23
N LEU A 796 12.77 78.53 -32.20
CA LEU A 796 13.84 77.85 -32.94
C LEU A 796 13.72 78.10 -34.46
N GLU A 797 12.49 78.07 -35.00
CA GLU A 797 12.21 78.46 -36.39
C GLU A 797 12.59 79.92 -36.74
N ARG A 798 12.65 80.83 -35.76
CA ARG A 798 13.10 82.22 -35.99
C ARG A 798 14.62 82.31 -35.96
N VAL A 799 15.28 81.59 -35.05
CA VAL A 799 16.74 81.59 -34.93
C VAL A 799 17.39 80.95 -36.15
N THR A 800 16.90 79.81 -36.65
CA THR A 800 17.44 79.19 -37.88
C THR A 800 17.30 80.12 -39.10
N LYS A 801 16.19 80.86 -39.20
CA LYS A 801 15.96 81.91 -40.21
C LYS A 801 16.81 83.18 -40.01
N GLN A 802 17.46 83.37 -38.85
CA GLN A 802 18.46 84.42 -38.62
C GLN A 802 19.89 83.93 -38.87
N CYS A 803 20.27 82.72 -38.45
CA CYS A 803 21.56 82.11 -38.80
C CYS A 803 21.74 82.08 -40.32
N ALA A 804 20.73 81.62 -41.06
CA ALA A 804 20.72 81.61 -42.53
C ALA A 804 20.71 83.00 -43.21
N LYS A 805 20.66 84.11 -42.45
CA LYS A 805 20.96 85.48 -42.92
C LYS A 805 22.41 85.86 -42.61
N LEU A 806 22.87 85.63 -41.37
CA LEU A 806 24.24 85.92 -40.95
C LEU A 806 25.29 85.17 -41.79
N THR A 807 25.03 83.90 -42.16
CA THR A 807 25.83 83.14 -43.14
C THR A 807 25.99 83.92 -44.47
N LYS A 808 24.91 84.54 -44.96
CA LYS A 808 24.95 85.32 -46.21
C LYS A 808 25.67 86.65 -46.04
N GLU A 809 25.54 87.29 -44.88
CA GLU A 809 26.22 88.55 -44.54
C GLU A 809 27.74 88.34 -44.37
N VAL A 810 28.19 87.20 -43.82
CA VAL A 810 29.62 86.83 -43.74
C VAL A 810 30.21 86.61 -45.15
N ARG A 811 29.51 85.94 -46.07
CA ARG A 811 29.93 85.80 -47.47
C ARG A 811 30.00 87.14 -48.21
N LEU A 812 29.04 88.03 -47.96
CA LEU A 812 28.99 89.38 -48.54
C LEU A 812 30.11 90.30 -48.03
N LEU A 813 30.50 90.21 -46.76
CA LEU A 813 31.61 91.00 -46.19
C LEU A 813 33.01 90.57 -46.67
N LYS A 814 33.11 89.46 -47.42
CA LYS A 814 34.36 88.87 -47.91
C LYS A 814 34.34 88.59 -49.42
N ASP A 815 33.33 89.07 -50.14
CA ASP A 815 33.11 88.91 -51.59
C ASP A 815 33.44 87.51 -52.15
N THR A 816 33.07 86.47 -51.38
CA THR A 816 33.37 85.07 -51.69
C THR A 816 32.11 84.22 -51.57
N LYS A 817 31.83 83.39 -52.58
CA LYS A 817 30.58 82.63 -52.71
C LYS A 817 30.66 81.22 -52.12
N GLU A 818 31.85 80.63 -52.13
CA GLU A 818 32.15 79.35 -51.50
C GLU A 818 32.22 79.52 -49.97
N GLU A 819 32.26 78.42 -49.23
CA GLU A 819 32.30 78.47 -47.77
C GLU A 819 33.64 79.04 -47.31
N THR A 820 33.61 80.28 -46.81
CA THR A 820 34.80 81.02 -46.41
C THR A 820 35.55 80.28 -45.30
N LEU A 821 36.84 80.56 -45.12
CA LEU A 821 37.58 79.98 -43.99
C LEU A 821 37.00 80.41 -42.63
N GLU A 822 36.23 81.51 -42.58
CA GLU A 822 35.44 81.89 -41.40
C GLU A 822 34.09 81.16 -41.30
N GLU A 823 33.48 80.69 -42.38
CA GLU A 823 32.36 79.75 -42.29
C GLU A 823 32.83 78.33 -41.96
N GLN A 824 33.99 77.93 -42.46
CA GLN A 824 34.63 76.69 -42.04
C GLN A 824 35.10 76.82 -40.59
N ASP A 825 35.64 77.95 -40.14
CA ASP A 825 35.94 78.16 -38.72
C ASP A 825 34.67 78.34 -37.88
N ILE A 826 33.58 78.94 -38.37
CA ILE A 826 32.28 78.90 -37.67
C ILE A 826 31.81 77.45 -37.56
N LYS A 827 31.84 76.64 -38.62
CA LYS A 827 31.48 75.22 -38.58
C LYS A 827 32.46 74.37 -37.76
N LEU A 828 33.73 74.73 -37.67
CA LEU A 828 34.78 74.01 -36.92
C LEU A 828 34.79 74.48 -35.45
N ARG A 829 34.34 75.70 -35.17
CA ARG A 829 34.09 76.25 -33.83
C ARG A 829 32.71 75.81 -33.32
N GLU A 830 31.73 75.62 -34.19
CA GLU A 830 30.48 74.89 -33.93
C GLU A 830 30.76 73.41 -33.77
N LEU A 831 31.60 72.77 -34.59
CA LEU A 831 32.00 71.37 -34.37
C LEU A 831 32.89 71.21 -33.14
N LYS A 832 33.75 72.17 -32.79
CA LYS A 832 34.47 72.17 -31.51
C LYS A 832 33.57 72.51 -30.34
N GLN A 833 32.52 73.32 -30.52
CA GLN A 833 31.53 73.55 -29.47
C GLN A 833 30.54 72.39 -29.38
N VAL A 834 30.31 71.63 -30.44
CA VAL A 834 29.53 70.38 -30.44
C VAL A 834 30.38 69.25 -29.90
N HIS A 835 31.67 69.15 -30.23
CA HIS A 835 32.59 68.22 -29.55
C HIS A 835 32.72 68.61 -28.09
N LYS A 836 32.95 69.88 -27.76
CA LYS A 836 32.99 70.35 -26.37
C LYS A 836 31.65 70.19 -25.65
N ASN A 837 30.51 70.35 -26.30
CA ASN A 837 29.19 70.04 -25.73
C ASN A 837 28.96 68.52 -25.64
N ILE A 838 29.59 67.70 -26.48
CA ILE A 838 29.57 66.23 -26.42
C ILE A 838 30.54 65.73 -25.34
N ASP A 839 31.66 66.41 -25.11
CA ASP A 839 32.64 66.17 -24.05
C ASP A 839 32.08 66.69 -22.71
N GLU A 840 31.34 67.79 -22.71
CA GLU A 840 30.57 68.29 -21.56
C GLU A 840 29.34 67.39 -21.31
N MET A 841 28.60 66.94 -22.34
CA MET A 841 27.54 65.93 -22.15
C MET A 841 28.10 64.56 -21.76
N LEU A 842 29.29 64.17 -22.22
CA LEU A 842 29.98 62.95 -21.78
C LEU A 842 30.51 63.15 -20.36
N ALA A 843 30.95 64.34 -19.96
CA ALA A 843 31.26 64.65 -18.56
C ALA A 843 30.01 64.57 -17.67
N ASP A 844 28.89 65.19 -18.07
CA ASP A 844 27.59 65.13 -17.39
C ASP A 844 27.04 63.68 -17.30
N VAL A 845 27.34 62.84 -18.30
CA VAL A 845 27.02 61.41 -18.31
C VAL A 845 28.05 60.59 -17.49
N LEU A 846 29.31 61.02 -17.41
CA LEU A 846 30.34 60.45 -16.53
C LEU A 846 30.12 60.83 -15.05
N GLU A 847 29.42 61.93 -14.75
CA GLU A 847 28.92 62.21 -13.39
C GLU A 847 27.90 61.16 -12.93
N ASN A 848 27.29 60.40 -13.84
CA ASN A 848 26.52 59.20 -13.51
C ASN A 848 27.45 57.97 -13.46
N ALA A 849 27.92 57.65 -12.25
CA ALA A 849 28.93 56.61 -11.98
C ALA A 849 28.66 55.21 -12.59
N ASP A 850 27.39 54.82 -12.71
CA ASP A 850 26.99 53.55 -13.32
C ASP A 850 27.33 53.48 -14.82
N ILE A 851 27.23 54.63 -15.52
CA ILE A 851 27.58 54.74 -16.94
C ILE A 851 29.09 54.95 -17.08
N HIS A 852 29.71 55.67 -16.14
CA HIS A 852 31.16 55.83 -16.08
C HIS A 852 31.90 54.49 -16.01
N THR A 853 31.47 53.56 -15.18
CA THR A 853 32.12 52.24 -15.10
C THR A 853 31.98 51.44 -16.41
N ILE A 854 30.80 51.48 -17.05
CA ILE A 854 30.57 50.84 -18.35
C ILE A 854 31.49 51.45 -19.43
N LEU A 855 31.48 52.79 -19.59
CA LEU A 855 32.34 53.48 -20.54
C LEU A 855 33.83 53.23 -20.25
N GLN A 856 34.24 53.29 -18.99
CA GLN A 856 35.62 53.02 -18.58
C GLN A 856 36.06 51.60 -18.96
N THR A 857 35.20 50.57 -18.80
CA THR A 857 35.54 49.21 -19.26
C THR A 857 35.68 49.12 -20.77
N TYR A 858 34.83 49.79 -21.56
CA TYR A 858 34.97 49.80 -23.03
C TYR A 858 36.20 50.60 -23.52
N PHE A 859 36.55 51.71 -22.87
CA PHE A 859 37.75 52.48 -23.19
C PHE A 859 39.03 51.73 -22.80
N GLN A 860 39.05 51.07 -21.63
CA GLN A 860 40.15 50.20 -21.21
C GLN A 860 40.32 48.97 -22.12
N GLN A 861 39.23 48.35 -22.58
CA GLN A 861 39.29 47.26 -23.58
C GLN A 861 39.95 47.67 -24.90
N ASN A 862 39.93 48.97 -25.24
CA ASN A 862 40.54 49.51 -26.46
C ASN A 862 41.86 50.27 -26.22
N GLY A 863 42.39 50.25 -24.99
CA GLY A 863 43.68 50.86 -24.66
C GLY A 863 43.73 52.39 -24.72
N LEU A 864 42.58 53.07 -24.61
CA LEU A 864 42.50 54.53 -24.56
C LEU A 864 42.24 55.01 -23.12
N GLU A 865 43.01 55.99 -22.65
CA GLU A 865 42.77 56.62 -21.35
C GLU A 865 41.52 57.50 -21.38
N LEU A 866 40.70 57.39 -20.33
CA LEU A 866 39.52 58.21 -20.13
C LEU A 866 39.95 59.61 -19.64
N PRO A 867 39.48 60.73 -20.22
CA PRO A 867 39.93 62.06 -19.82
C PRO A 867 39.58 62.41 -18.37
N VAL A 868 40.60 62.61 -17.52
CA VAL A 868 40.42 63.08 -16.13
C VAL A 868 40.65 64.58 -16.05
N ALA A 869 39.58 65.37 -15.96
CA ALA A 869 39.65 66.83 -16.03
C ALA A 869 39.31 67.52 -14.69
N SER A 870 40.34 68.08 -14.06
CA SER A 870 40.32 69.22 -13.11
C SER A 870 39.07 69.44 -12.25
N VAL A 871 39.19 69.22 -10.94
CA VAL A 871 38.33 69.88 -9.93
C VAL A 871 38.31 71.39 -10.21
N ARG A 872 37.12 71.97 -10.37
CA ARG A 872 36.90 73.42 -10.31
C ARG A 872 35.73 73.75 -9.41
N HIS A 873 35.99 74.57 -8.40
CA HIS A 873 34.93 75.28 -7.70
C HIS A 873 34.17 76.18 -8.66
N SER A 874 32.90 76.46 -8.31
CA SER A 874 32.11 77.61 -8.76
C SER A 874 31.64 77.56 -10.22
N ARG A 875 30.37 77.86 -10.53
CA ARG A 875 29.20 78.31 -9.72
C ARG A 875 27.94 78.19 -10.59
N GLN A 876 26.80 78.55 -9.99
CA GLN A 876 25.50 78.81 -10.66
C GLN A 876 24.75 77.55 -11.16
N SER A 877 23.42 77.54 -11.19
CA SER A 877 22.45 78.55 -10.73
C SER A 877 21.21 77.95 -10.08
N SER A 878 20.72 78.66 -9.06
CA SER A 878 19.31 78.70 -8.69
C SER A 878 18.43 78.87 -9.94
N ARG A 879 17.33 78.13 -10.10
CA ARG A 879 16.00 78.35 -9.48
C ARG A 879 15.06 77.25 -10.03
N SER A 880 13.93 76.88 -9.43
CA SER A 880 13.28 77.11 -8.13
C SER A 880 12.09 76.15 -8.05
N SER A 881 11.41 76.05 -6.89
CA SER A 881 9.93 75.92 -6.72
C SER A 881 9.11 74.88 -7.53
N SER A 882 8.07 74.24 -7.00
CA SER A 882 7.48 74.19 -5.65
C SER A 882 6.34 73.16 -5.68
N GLN A 883 5.89 72.72 -4.50
CA GLN A 883 4.48 72.39 -4.21
C GLN A 883 3.72 71.44 -5.18
N SER A 884 3.70 70.17 -4.78
CA SER A 884 2.47 69.42 -4.45
C SER A 884 1.42 69.06 -5.53
N SER A 885 1.04 67.78 -5.45
CA SER A 885 -0.35 67.26 -5.45
C SER A 885 -1.09 66.96 -6.77
N LEU A 886 -1.50 65.68 -6.84
CA LEU A 886 -2.82 65.17 -7.28
C LEU A 886 -3.23 65.11 -8.77
N SER A 887 -3.63 63.88 -9.16
CA SER A 887 -4.85 63.54 -9.92
C SER A 887 -4.96 63.68 -11.46
N ALA A 888 -4.81 62.52 -12.13
CA ALA A 888 -5.90 61.78 -12.82
C ALA A 888 -6.43 62.14 -14.25
N ARG A 889 -6.28 61.13 -15.15
CA ARG A 889 -7.33 60.46 -15.99
C ARG A 889 -7.78 61.04 -17.37
N SER A 890 -7.91 60.10 -18.35
CA SER A 890 -8.68 60.16 -19.64
C SER A 890 -8.16 61.10 -20.75
N SER A 891 -8.30 60.85 -22.08
CA SER A 891 -8.77 59.72 -22.94
C SER A 891 -8.40 60.05 -24.43
N ARG A 892 -8.86 59.50 -25.60
CA ARG A 892 -9.96 58.59 -26.04
C ARG A 892 -9.76 58.13 -27.53
N SER A 893 -9.93 56.84 -27.88
CA SER A 893 -10.23 56.28 -29.25
C SER A 893 -9.20 56.54 -30.40
N VAL A 894 -9.23 55.98 -31.63
CA VAL A 894 -10.20 55.20 -32.48
C VAL A 894 -9.48 53.99 -33.17
N SER A 895 -10.23 53.14 -33.88
CA SER A 895 -9.98 51.75 -34.34
C SER A 895 -9.18 51.45 -35.63
N THR A 896 -8.74 50.18 -35.76
CA THR A 896 -8.63 49.32 -37.00
C THR A 896 -7.67 49.70 -38.16
N SER A 897 -7.02 48.77 -38.89
CA SER A 897 -6.90 47.29 -38.82
C SER A 897 -5.80 46.73 -39.78
N VAL A 898 -5.57 45.40 -39.71
CA VAL A 898 -4.85 44.52 -40.68
C VAL A 898 -3.30 44.54 -40.68
N SER A 899 -2.69 43.51 -40.07
CA SER A 899 -1.77 42.55 -40.72
C SER A 899 -1.38 41.38 -39.80
N GLN A 900 -1.03 40.23 -40.41
CA GLN A 900 -1.06 38.87 -39.84
C GLN A 900 -0.04 38.49 -38.73
N ALA A 901 -0.43 37.48 -37.95
CA ALA A 901 0.38 36.51 -37.18
C ALA A 901 1.21 37.04 -35.97
N SER A 902 1.08 36.49 -34.75
CA SER A 902 0.71 35.11 -34.38
C SER A 902 0.23 34.95 -32.92
N ILE A 903 -0.55 33.87 -32.65
CA ILE A 903 -0.63 33.05 -31.39
C ILE A 903 -0.80 33.80 -30.04
N LYS A 904 -1.80 33.55 -29.17
CA LYS A 904 -2.98 32.63 -29.13
C LYS A 904 -3.97 33.13 -28.03
N VAL A 905 -5.29 33.08 -28.30
CA VAL A 905 -6.43 32.70 -27.40
C VAL A 905 -6.52 33.34 -25.97
N VAL A 906 -7.46 34.20 -25.54
CA VAL A 906 -8.95 34.42 -25.76
C VAL A 906 -9.82 33.44 -24.92
N GLU A 907 -10.81 33.80 -24.07
CA GLU A 907 -11.37 35.09 -23.61
C GLU A 907 -12.11 34.99 -22.24
N LEU A 908 -12.84 36.05 -21.85
CA LEU A 908 -13.68 36.17 -20.63
C LEU A 908 -15.04 36.83 -20.97
N ASN A 909 -16.05 36.67 -20.09
CA ASN A 909 -17.33 37.41 -20.06
C ASN A 909 -18.34 37.03 -21.20
N PHE A 910 -19.67 37.28 -21.14
CA PHE A 910 -20.39 38.54 -20.81
C PHE A 910 -21.78 38.35 -20.14
N PRO A 911 -22.29 39.40 -19.45
CA PRO A 911 -23.69 39.52 -19.02
C PRO A 911 -24.53 40.50 -19.88
N ALA A 912 -25.85 40.52 -19.61
CA ALA A 912 -26.71 41.71 -19.43
C ALA A 912 -27.98 41.93 -20.32
N THR A 913 -29.03 42.39 -19.62
CA THR A 913 -30.13 43.30 -20.03
C THR A 913 -31.38 42.86 -20.81
N SER A 914 -32.53 43.13 -20.14
CA SER A 914 -33.74 43.84 -20.62
C SER A 914 -35.01 43.05 -21.07
N PRO A 915 -36.23 43.64 -20.90
CA PRO A 915 -37.53 42.92 -20.80
C PRO A 915 -38.55 43.46 -21.86
N PRO A 916 -39.91 43.45 -21.72
CA PRO A 916 -40.81 42.85 -20.72
C PRO A 916 -42.08 42.13 -21.30
N ALA A 917 -43.02 41.85 -20.39
CA ALA A 917 -44.49 41.84 -20.56
C ALA A 917 -45.27 40.50 -20.65
N ASP A 918 -46.35 40.51 -19.86
CA ASP A 918 -47.69 39.93 -20.01
C ASP A 918 -47.93 38.40 -20.15
N SER A 919 -48.46 37.86 -19.05
CA SER A 919 -49.43 36.74 -18.98
C SER A 919 -50.81 37.13 -19.59
N PRO A 920 -51.81 36.22 -19.77
CA PRO A 920 -51.91 34.86 -19.21
C PRO A 920 -52.52 33.79 -20.14
N SER A 921 -52.83 32.62 -19.56
CA SER A 921 -54.01 31.75 -19.81
C SER A 921 -53.78 30.30 -20.26
N ARG A 922 -54.78 29.47 -19.90
CA ARG A 922 -55.00 28.02 -20.11
C ARG A 922 -55.66 27.81 -21.50
N PRO A 923 -55.79 26.59 -22.09
CA PRO A 923 -56.52 25.46 -21.46
C PRO A 923 -56.15 24.02 -21.90
N ALA A 924 -56.98 23.06 -21.44
CA ALA A 924 -57.31 21.75 -22.06
C ALA A 924 -56.24 20.62 -22.00
N SER A 925 -56.47 19.40 -21.48
CA SER A 925 -57.45 18.30 -21.75
C SER A 925 -56.80 17.18 -22.61
N ALA A 926 -57.11 15.87 -22.54
CA ALA A 926 -58.11 15.11 -21.79
C ALA A 926 -57.68 13.60 -21.63
N SER A 927 -58.63 12.73 -21.24
CA SER A 927 -58.56 11.25 -21.06
C SER A 927 -57.77 10.73 -19.83
N SER A 928 -58.22 9.89 -18.88
CA SER A 928 -59.32 8.89 -18.70
C SER A 928 -58.87 7.42 -18.82
N SER A 929 -59.40 6.39 -18.11
CA SER A 929 -60.17 6.23 -16.85
C SER A 929 -60.43 4.69 -16.65
N ALA A 930 -61.04 4.11 -15.60
CA ALA A 930 -61.63 4.58 -14.34
C ALA A 930 -61.78 3.43 -13.30
N SER A 931 -61.86 3.78 -11.99
CA SER A 931 -62.70 3.10 -10.96
C SER A 931 -62.27 1.69 -10.44
N ASN A 932 -62.78 1.13 -9.33
CA ASN A 932 -63.75 1.63 -8.33
C ASN A 932 -63.64 0.92 -6.94
N SER A 933 -64.32 1.50 -5.95
CA SER A 933 -64.87 0.89 -4.71
C SER A 933 -63.91 0.45 -3.57
N LYS A 934 -64.41 0.17 -2.36
CA LYS A 934 -65.08 1.05 -1.34
C LYS A 934 -65.57 0.20 -0.14
N LYS A 935 -65.11 0.54 1.08
CA LYS A 935 -65.75 0.23 2.39
C LYS A 935 -65.87 -1.31 2.71
N LYS A 936 -66.28 -1.78 3.89
CA LYS A 936 -66.89 -1.16 5.09
C LYS A 936 -66.60 -1.99 6.36
N LYS A 937 -66.74 -1.41 7.57
CA LYS A 937 -67.05 -2.16 8.81
C LYS A 937 -68.51 -2.71 8.72
N SER A 938 -69.00 -3.68 9.49
CA SER A 938 -68.62 -4.17 10.83
C SER A 938 -69.21 -5.57 11.13
N SER A 939 -68.81 -6.14 12.27
CA SER A 939 -69.63 -6.96 13.20
C SER A 939 -70.36 -8.21 12.67
N LYS A 940 -69.85 -9.38 13.05
CA LYS A 940 -70.50 -10.14 14.13
C LYS A 940 -69.46 -10.82 15.01
#